data_AF-A0A955I0U7-F1
#
_entry.id   AF-A0A955I0U7-F1
#
_cell.length_a   1.000
_cell.length_b   1.000
_cell.length_c   1.000
_cell.angle_alpha   90.00
_cell.angle_beta   90.00
_cell.angle_gamma   90.00
#
_symmetry.space_group_name_H-M   'P 1'
#
loop_
_entity.id
_entity.type
_entity.pdbx_description
1 polymer ?
#
loop_
_entity_poly.entity_id
_entity_poly.type
_entity_poly.pdbx_seq_one_letter_code
_entity_poly.pdbx_strand_id
1 'polypeptide(L)'
;MRLPTHVVPTREEGFTLTEALIGILIIGIVFTAMAALFVGGIRSVQDSKSRTLATSIGQRHMETIRNLPYDSIGVAGGWPDGILEATQTVTESDATFTMTTTVQYIDDPFDGLVTDPASPDVFPWDYKRVQVELQSVDVQSVNPIILTSHFAPDGIESEDNRGTLLVHVIDANGTAVSGATVHVTNGDPVVDASQLSDVNGDVFFYALQPDNEGYHIEVTKEGYSSAQTYTVDLNPASATYNPNPDPADASIVVGEVTEITFAIDLTSTLTLSTVAGTFSSEWIVNTDEGSEDQIDPVMTLVTGDEVLFGWNDFRNNKWNTYSQEWDVSDQTPGWEVDLQADGQANQAAPTIAVDSEQNVFLGWTDDRNGNLDVYLKKFDSLGTDLWNGPKKVLTNANAADQQNPWVTADKDTGCAVVWNDDRDDEGDIYLQRCNAVGDYTLVQEARIDQAPTGSAQTNPQVVRDHTAEQPVEGGEEGETEPIDEFYVAWQDARNGDDDIYLHRVDTVGSGLWGNNQRAHVDAAATGSTQTDAQLLVLGSGDPVVAWHDDRNDAGDIYLQRFEKETGAPVYGVDVLIGHAPAGTTQSQPAIAALSDDRIVVTWIDDRNGDPDVYATMINGDGTEHWDHDKLVSRDASGADQANPDVVVLDDGLGTVVFSWADQRNGDWDIYAATLDDNGTLVAVPNVPVIVRGSKTIGSYPNGAPPPDNLPIYKYEELHQTDANGQLTITGLEWDTYDVEAQAPFTLNQSTPALPASLLPNSSLDVQLNVQ
;
A
#
# COMPACT_ATOMS: atom_id res chain seq x y z
N MET A 1 -7.16 -147.57 -10.02
CA MET A 1 -8.57 -148.00 -10.15
C MET A 1 -9.32 -146.82 -10.75
N ARG A 2 -9.94 -147.02 -11.92
CA ARG A 2 -10.69 -145.99 -12.67
C ARG A 2 -11.77 -145.36 -11.79
N LEU A 3 -11.84 -144.03 -11.72
CA LEU A 3 -12.97 -143.34 -11.11
C LEU A 3 -13.40 -142.19 -12.05
N PRO A 4 -14.58 -142.31 -12.69
CA PRO A 4 -14.98 -141.44 -13.77
C PRO A 4 -15.73 -140.20 -13.30
N THR A 5 -15.40 -139.13 -14.02
CA THR A 5 -16.06 -137.83 -14.19
C THR A 5 -17.56 -137.96 -14.48
N HIS A 6 -18.38 -137.28 -13.69
CA HIS A 6 -19.79 -137.04 -13.99
C HIS A 6 -20.05 -135.53 -14.01
N VAL A 7 -20.43 -135.06 -15.19
CA VAL A 7 -20.87 -133.70 -15.50
C VAL A 7 -22.18 -133.45 -14.74
N VAL A 8 -22.22 -132.42 -13.89
CA VAL A 8 -23.43 -131.90 -13.24
C VAL A 8 -23.84 -130.64 -14.00
N PRO A 9 -25.06 -130.55 -14.56
CA PRO A 9 -25.48 -129.38 -15.31
C PRO A 9 -25.80 -128.21 -14.36
N THR A 10 -25.12 -127.08 -14.58
CA THR A 10 -25.37 -125.79 -13.93
C THR A 10 -26.71 -125.24 -14.42
N ARG A 11 -27.69 -125.22 -13.52
CA ARG A 11 -29.03 -124.68 -13.73
C ARG A 11 -28.90 -123.15 -13.73
N GLU A 12 -29.16 -122.51 -14.87
CA GLU A 12 -29.42 -121.06 -14.91
C GLU A 12 -30.68 -120.82 -14.07
N GLU A 13 -30.50 -120.24 -12.89
CA GLU A 13 -31.62 -119.79 -12.06
C GLU A 13 -32.22 -118.55 -12.75
N GLY A 14 -33.33 -118.78 -13.46
CA GLY A 14 -34.20 -117.70 -13.89
C GLY A 14 -34.82 -117.01 -12.68
N PHE A 15 -34.83 -115.68 -12.70
CA PHE A 15 -35.42 -114.83 -11.67
C PHE A 15 -36.80 -115.34 -11.21
N THR A 16 -37.03 -115.37 -9.89
CA THR A 16 -38.33 -115.76 -9.34
C THR A 16 -39.37 -114.65 -9.56
N LEU A 17 -40.64 -115.01 -9.75
CA LEU A 17 -41.73 -114.04 -9.97
C LEU A 17 -41.81 -112.99 -8.82
N THR A 18 -41.46 -113.40 -7.60
CA THR A 18 -41.43 -112.55 -6.40
C THR A 18 -40.31 -111.51 -6.46
N GLU A 19 -39.11 -111.88 -6.95
CA GLU A 19 -38.02 -110.92 -7.15
C GLU A 19 -38.33 -109.90 -8.24
N ALA A 20 -38.98 -110.31 -9.33
CA ALA A 20 -39.42 -109.38 -10.37
C ALA A 20 -40.46 -108.36 -9.84
N LEU A 21 -41.40 -108.81 -9.01
CA LEU A 21 -42.42 -107.95 -8.39
C LEU A 21 -41.82 -106.98 -7.37
N ILE A 22 -40.88 -107.43 -6.54
CA ILE A 22 -40.16 -106.57 -5.58
C ILE A 22 -39.27 -105.57 -6.33
N GLY A 23 -38.59 -105.98 -7.40
CA GLY A 23 -37.79 -105.09 -8.25
C GLY A 23 -38.63 -103.99 -8.90
N ILE A 24 -39.80 -104.34 -9.45
CA ILE A 24 -40.73 -103.36 -10.03
C ILE A 24 -41.30 -102.41 -8.96
N LEU A 25 -41.61 -102.91 -7.75
CA LEU A 25 -42.08 -102.08 -6.65
C LEU A 25 -41.00 -101.08 -6.19
N ILE A 26 -39.76 -101.53 -6.01
CA ILE A 26 -38.63 -100.68 -5.63
C ILE A 26 -38.37 -99.63 -6.72
N ILE A 27 -38.33 -100.03 -7.99
CA ILE A 27 -38.18 -99.10 -9.12
C ILE A 27 -39.33 -98.10 -9.14
N GLY A 28 -40.58 -98.53 -8.90
CA GLY A 28 -41.76 -97.65 -8.83
C GLY A 28 -41.69 -96.61 -7.72
N ILE A 29 -41.25 -96.99 -6.51
CA ILE A 29 -41.04 -96.06 -5.39
C ILE A 29 -39.92 -95.06 -5.70
N VAL A 30 -38.78 -95.55 -6.23
CA VAL A 30 -37.66 -94.68 -6.62
C VAL A 30 -38.07 -93.72 -7.74
N PHE A 31 -38.82 -94.18 -8.74
CA PHE A 31 -39.29 -93.34 -9.84
C PHE A 31 -40.32 -92.30 -9.38
N THR A 32 -41.18 -92.65 -8.41
CA THR A 32 -42.15 -91.71 -7.81
C THR A 32 -41.44 -90.65 -6.97
N ALA A 33 -40.46 -91.04 -6.15
CA ALA A 33 -39.64 -90.11 -5.39
C ALA A 33 -38.80 -89.20 -6.30
N MET A 34 -38.24 -89.75 -7.39
CA MET A 34 -37.48 -88.99 -8.38
C MET A 34 -38.36 -88.02 -9.18
N ALA A 35 -39.58 -88.43 -9.57
CA ALA A 35 -40.55 -87.56 -10.21
C ALA A 35 -41.02 -86.44 -9.26
N ALA A 36 -41.22 -86.73 -7.98
CA ALA A 36 -41.55 -85.72 -6.98
C ALA A 36 -40.41 -84.70 -6.77
N LEU A 37 -39.16 -85.15 -6.71
CA LEU A 37 -37.99 -84.27 -6.63
C LEU A 37 -37.82 -83.43 -7.90
N PHE A 38 -38.07 -84.01 -9.08
CA PHE A 38 -37.99 -83.30 -10.34
C PHE A 38 -39.08 -82.22 -10.47
N VAL A 39 -40.32 -82.54 -10.12
CA VAL A 39 -41.43 -81.56 -10.10
C VAL A 39 -41.20 -80.49 -9.02
N GLY A 40 -40.68 -80.87 -7.85
CA GLY A 40 -40.29 -79.92 -6.79
C GLY A 40 -39.16 -78.98 -7.23
N GLY A 41 -38.16 -79.51 -7.94
CA GLY A 41 -37.07 -78.73 -8.51
C GLY A 41 -37.55 -77.72 -9.56
N ILE A 42 -38.45 -78.12 -10.46
CA ILE A 42 -39.05 -77.21 -11.45
C ILE A 42 -39.82 -76.08 -10.76
N ARG A 43 -40.63 -76.38 -9.74
CA ARG A 43 -41.36 -75.36 -8.96
C ARG A 43 -40.42 -74.40 -8.25
N SER A 44 -39.37 -74.90 -7.61
CA SER A 44 -38.37 -74.06 -6.93
C SER A 44 -37.64 -73.11 -7.90
N VAL A 45 -37.34 -73.59 -9.12
CA VAL A 45 -36.75 -72.74 -10.17
C VAL A 45 -37.75 -71.69 -10.67
N GLN A 46 -39.03 -72.06 -10.85
CA GLN A 46 -40.08 -71.12 -11.22
C GLN A 46 -40.30 -70.05 -10.15
N ASP A 47 -40.36 -70.43 -8.87
CA ASP A 47 -40.47 -69.50 -7.74
C ASP A 47 -39.28 -68.54 -7.68
N SER A 48 -38.06 -69.06 -7.84
CA SER A 48 -36.84 -68.25 -7.82
C SER A 48 -36.80 -67.28 -9.02
N LYS A 49 -37.17 -67.75 -10.21
CA LYS A 49 -37.27 -66.91 -11.41
C LYS A 49 -38.32 -65.81 -11.23
N SER A 50 -39.48 -66.14 -10.66
CA SER A 50 -40.57 -65.20 -10.38
C SER A 50 -40.13 -64.11 -9.40
N ARG A 51 -39.42 -64.47 -8.32
CA ARG A 51 -38.87 -63.50 -7.35
C ARG A 51 -37.82 -62.56 -7.94
N THR A 52 -36.87 -63.11 -8.72
CA THR A 52 -35.83 -62.28 -9.36
C THR A 52 -36.44 -61.31 -10.36
N LEU A 53 -37.42 -61.76 -11.16
CA LEU A 53 -38.15 -60.88 -12.09
C LEU A 53 -38.97 -59.83 -11.35
N ALA A 54 -39.75 -60.20 -10.33
CA ALA A 54 -40.53 -59.26 -9.52
C ALA A 54 -39.64 -58.18 -8.88
N THR A 55 -38.48 -58.57 -8.36
CA THR A 55 -37.51 -57.63 -7.76
C THR A 55 -36.96 -56.67 -8.81
N SER A 56 -36.56 -57.16 -9.99
CA SER A 56 -36.05 -56.32 -11.08
C SER A 56 -37.10 -55.34 -11.61
N ILE A 57 -38.35 -55.80 -11.80
CA ILE A 57 -39.48 -54.94 -12.23
C ILE A 57 -39.73 -53.87 -11.18
N GLY A 58 -39.83 -54.26 -9.90
CA GLY A 58 -40.06 -53.33 -8.80
C GLY A 58 -38.94 -52.30 -8.65
N GLN A 59 -37.67 -52.72 -8.78
CA GLN A 59 -36.53 -51.81 -8.72
C GLN A 59 -36.57 -50.78 -9.84
N ARG A 60 -36.80 -51.22 -11.08
CA ARG A 60 -36.92 -50.29 -12.22
C ARG A 60 -38.10 -49.34 -12.07
N HIS A 61 -39.23 -49.80 -11.55
CA HIS A 61 -40.36 -48.92 -11.24
C HIS A 61 -40.02 -47.91 -10.15
N MET A 62 -39.31 -48.33 -9.10
CA MET A 62 -38.81 -47.44 -8.04
C MET A 62 -37.81 -46.40 -8.57
N GLU A 63 -36.91 -46.76 -9.49
CA GLU A 63 -36.02 -45.79 -10.16
C GLU A 63 -36.80 -44.82 -11.05
N THR A 64 -37.91 -45.27 -11.66
CA THR A 64 -38.78 -44.38 -12.43
C THR A 64 -39.42 -43.33 -11.51
N ILE A 65 -39.90 -43.76 -10.33
CA ILE A 65 -40.48 -42.87 -9.32
C ILE A 65 -39.43 -41.89 -8.78
N ARG A 66 -38.17 -42.30 -8.61
CA ARG A 66 -37.06 -41.41 -8.20
C ARG A 66 -36.72 -40.30 -9.18
N ASN A 67 -37.09 -40.44 -10.44
CA ASN A 67 -36.88 -39.41 -11.45
C ASN A 67 -38.11 -38.51 -11.64
N LEU A 68 -39.15 -38.65 -10.82
CA LEU A 68 -40.31 -37.76 -10.85
C LEU A 68 -40.09 -36.55 -9.93
N PRO A 69 -40.59 -35.36 -10.30
CA PRO A 69 -40.71 -34.23 -9.37
C PRO A 69 -41.50 -34.65 -8.13
N TYR A 70 -41.13 -34.14 -6.96
CA TYR A 70 -41.74 -34.50 -5.67
C TYR A 70 -43.27 -34.40 -5.70
N ASP A 71 -43.81 -33.33 -6.29
CA ASP A 71 -45.26 -33.09 -6.41
C ASP A 71 -45.98 -34.11 -7.29
N SER A 72 -45.28 -34.70 -8.25
CA SER A 72 -45.83 -35.73 -9.14
C SER A 72 -45.85 -37.13 -8.49
N ILE A 73 -45.14 -37.32 -7.37
CA ILE A 73 -45.11 -38.59 -6.62
C ILE A 73 -46.41 -38.70 -5.81
N GLY A 74 -47.39 -39.38 -6.39
CA GLY A 74 -48.69 -39.65 -5.77
C GLY A 74 -49.49 -40.59 -6.66
N VAL A 75 -50.52 -41.23 -6.09
CA VAL A 75 -51.38 -42.12 -6.85
C VAL A 75 -52.51 -41.30 -7.48
N ALA A 76 -52.79 -41.50 -8.77
CA ALA A 76 -53.82 -40.74 -9.47
C ALA A 76 -55.20 -40.90 -8.82
N GLY A 77 -55.78 -39.79 -8.37
CA GLY A 77 -57.03 -39.75 -7.61
C GLY A 77 -56.90 -40.22 -6.15
N GLY A 78 -55.67 -40.34 -5.65
CA GLY A 78 -55.32 -40.72 -4.28
C GLY A 78 -54.97 -39.53 -3.38
N TRP A 79 -54.46 -39.82 -2.18
CA TRP A 79 -53.90 -38.84 -1.26
C TRP A 79 -52.61 -39.42 -0.66
N PRO A 80 -51.40 -38.95 -1.04
CA PRO A 80 -51.13 -37.83 -1.95
C PRO A 80 -51.56 -38.12 -3.41
N ASP A 81 -52.13 -37.12 -4.08
CA ASP A 81 -52.47 -37.19 -5.51
C ASP A 81 -51.21 -37.06 -6.37
N GLY A 82 -51.22 -37.68 -7.56
CA GLY A 82 -50.08 -37.64 -8.46
C GLY A 82 -50.32 -38.46 -9.73
N ILE A 83 -49.25 -38.83 -10.42
CA ILE A 83 -49.34 -39.45 -11.75
C ILE A 83 -49.20 -40.98 -11.76
N LEU A 84 -49.03 -41.61 -10.59
CA LEU A 84 -48.78 -43.06 -10.50
C LEU A 84 -50.09 -43.86 -10.52
N GLU A 85 -50.10 -44.95 -11.28
CA GLU A 85 -51.21 -45.90 -11.30
C GLU A 85 -51.24 -46.75 -10.02
N ALA A 86 -52.40 -46.79 -9.34
CA ALA A 86 -52.57 -47.50 -8.07
C ALA A 86 -52.33 -49.01 -8.20
N THR A 87 -52.79 -49.61 -9.30
CA THR A 87 -52.59 -51.03 -9.59
C THR A 87 -52.49 -51.23 -11.09
N GLN A 88 -51.44 -51.92 -11.54
CA GLN A 88 -51.24 -52.26 -12.94
C GLN A 88 -50.75 -53.69 -13.12
N THR A 89 -51.08 -54.28 -14.26
CA THR A 89 -50.63 -55.62 -14.64
C THR A 89 -49.38 -55.49 -15.52
N VAL A 90 -48.28 -56.06 -15.08
CA VAL A 90 -47.00 -56.04 -15.80
C VAL A 90 -46.68 -57.46 -16.25
N THR A 91 -46.46 -57.65 -17.55
CA THR A 91 -46.05 -58.94 -18.12
C THR A 91 -44.64 -58.81 -18.69
N GLU A 92 -43.71 -59.64 -18.22
CA GLU A 92 -42.33 -59.64 -18.67
C GLU A 92 -41.79 -61.07 -18.73
N SER A 93 -41.13 -61.44 -19.83
CA SER A 93 -40.55 -62.77 -20.02
C SER A 93 -41.54 -63.93 -19.77
N ASP A 94 -42.77 -63.78 -20.27
CA ASP A 94 -43.91 -64.71 -20.15
C ASP A 94 -44.44 -64.93 -18.71
N ALA A 95 -44.08 -64.07 -17.75
CA ALA A 95 -44.64 -64.05 -16.40
C ALA A 95 -45.46 -62.78 -16.16
N THR A 96 -46.64 -62.92 -15.56
CA THR A 96 -47.52 -61.79 -15.26
C THR A 96 -47.56 -61.48 -13.77
N PHE A 97 -47.43 -60.20 -13.43
CA PHE A 97 -47.47 -59.66 -12.07
C PHE A 97 -48.54 -58.58 -11.95
N THR A 98 -49.21 -58.56 -10.80
CA THR A 98 -49.98 -57.41 -10.36
C THR A 98 -49.06 -56.54 -9.51
N MET A 99 -48.82 -55.30 -9.95
CA MET A 99 -48.03 -54.31 -9.22
C MET A 99 -48.95 -53.27 -8.61
N THR A 100 -48.86 -53.10 -7.29
CA THR A 100 -49.64 -52.12 -6.52
C THR A 100 -48.70 -51.08 -5.94
N THR A 101 -48.96 -49.81 -6.25
CA THR A 101 -48.17 -48.67 -5.73
C THR A 101 -49.01 -47.94 -4.69
N THR A 102 -48.45 -47.77 -3.50
CA THR A 102 -49.06 -46.97 -2.42
C THR A 102 -48.14 -45.83 -2.07
N VAL A 103 -48.67 -44.62 -1.96
CA VAL A 103 -47.95 -43.41 -1.54
C VAL A 103 -48.65 -42.84 -0.32
N GLN A 104 -47.90 -42.44 0.71
CA GLN A 104 -48.43 -41.87 1.95
C GLN A 104 -47.55 -40.71 2.39
N TYR A 105 -48.17 -39.62 2.87
CA TYR A 105 -47.47 -38.65 3.69
C TYR A 105 -47.09 -39.28 5.04
N ILE A 106 -45.91 -38.92 5.53
CA ILE A 106 -45.40 -39.31 6.84
C ILE A 106 -45.11 -38.04 7.63
N ASP A 107 -45.60 -38.05 8.87
CA ASP A 107 -45.35 -37.10 9.96
C ASP A 107 -44.16 -37.67 10.77
N ASP A 108 -43.00 -37.01 10.73
CA ASP A 108 -41.75 -37.43 11.37
C ASP A 108 -41.59 -36.76 12.75
N PRO A 109 -41.23 -37.50 13.82
CA PRO A 109 -41.09 -36.93 15.17
C PRO A 109 -39.99 -35.85 15.36
N PHE A 110 -39.28 -35.46 14.31
CA PHE A 110 -38.09 -34.61 14.41
C PHE A 110 -38.42 -33.16 14.80
N ASP A 111 -39.46 -32.56 14.22
CA ASP A 111 -39.88 -31.18 14.48
C ASP A 111 -41.21 -31.06 15.22
N GLY A 112 -41.90 -32.18 15.42
CA GLY A 112 -43.11 -32.27 16.20
C GLY A 112 -43.90 -33.51 15.80
N LEU A 113 -45.16 -33.57 16.22
CA LEU A 113 -46.14 -34.42 15.57
C LEU A 113 -47.42 -33.60 15.51
N VAL A 114 -48.30 -33.84 14.54
CA VAL A 114 -49.63 -33.19 14.50
C VAL A 114 -50.45 -33.43 15.79
N THR A 115 -50.08 -34.48 16.52
CA THR A 115 -50.73 -34.91 17.77
C THR A 115 -50.14 -34.29 19.03
N ASP A 116 -49.09 -33.48 18.94
CA ASP A 116 -48.50 -32.80 20.11
C ASP A 116 -49.44 -31.70 20.63
N PRO A 117 -49.91 -31.78 21.89
CA PRO A 117 -50.87 -30.81 22.44
C PRO A 117 -50.26 -29.46 22.84
N ALA A 118 -48.93 -29.33 22.94
CA ALA A 118 -48.27 -28.09 23.33
C ALA A 118 -47.83 -27.24 22.14
N SER A 119 -47.41 -27.89 21.06
CA SER A 119 -47.01 -27.28 19.80
C SER A 119 -47.28 -28.29 18.67
N PRO A 120 -48.54 -28.41 18.20
CA PRO A 120 -48.86 -29.34 17.12
C PRO A 120 -48.10 -28.91 15.87
N ASP A 121 -47.45 -29.88 15.24
CA ASP A 121 -46.87 -29.64 13.93
C ASP A 121 -47.99 -29.30 12.93
N VAL A 122 -47.83 -28.15 12.27
CA VAL A 122 -48.80 -27.55 11.36
C VAL A 122 -48.58 -28.02 9.92
N PHE A 123 -47.46 -28.69 9.63
CA PHE A 123 -47.13 -29.31 8.36
C PHE A 123 -46.75 -30.79 8.60
N PRO A 124 -47.71 -31.68 8.87
CA PRO A 124 -47.43 -33.07 9.23
C PRO A 124 -47.14 -33.98 8.03
N TRP A 125 -46.46 -33.45 7.03
CA TRP A 125 -46.22 -34.12 5.75
C TRP A 125 -44.76 -33.98 5.31
N ASP A 126 -43.84 -34.25 6.22
CA ASP A 126 -42.39 -34.15 6.06
C ASP A 126 -41.88 -34.83 4.78
N TYR A 127 -42.38 -36.04 4.52
CA TYR A 127 -41.95 -36.81 3.36
C TYR A 127 -43.00 -37.81 2.90
N LYS A 128 -42.86 -38.25 1.63
CA LYS A 128 -43.68 -39.30 1.05
C LYS A 128 -43.00 -40.66 1.18
N ARG A 129 -43.70 -41.64 1.76
CA ARG A 129 -43.31 -43.05 1.71
C ARG A 129 -44.01 -43.74 0.55
N VAL A 130 -43.22 -44.27 -0.38
CA VAL A 130 -43.73 -45.05 -1.52
C VAL A 130 -43.45 -46.52 -1.28
N GLN A 131 -44.49 -47.34 -1.40
CA GLN A 131 -44.41 -48.79 -1.34
C GLN A 131 -44.89 -49.40 -2.67
N VAL A 132 -44.03 -50.20 -3.30
CA VAL A 132 -44.33 -50.95 -4.53
C VAL A 132 -44.38 -52.43 -4.19
N GLU A 133 -45.55 -53.03 -4.33
CA GLU A 133 -45.80 -54.45 -4.09
C GLU A 133 -46.00 -55.19 -5.42
N LEU A 134 -45.29 -56.29 -5.63
CA LEU A 134 -45.45 -57.16 -6.80
C LEU A 134 -45.89 -58.57 -6.39
N GLN A 135 -47.05 -58.98 -6.87
CA GLN A 135 -47.60 -60.32 -6.70
C GLN A 135 -47.67 -61.05 -8.04
N SER A 136 -47.12 -62.26 -8.12
CA SER A 136 -47.22 -63.09 -9.33
C SER A 136 -48.65 -63.60 -9.51
N VAL A 137 -49.19 -63.45 -10.72
CA VAL A 137 -50.53 -63.96 -11.11
C VAL A 137 -50.48 -65.46 -11.35
N ASP A 138 -49.40 -65.94 -11.97
CA ASP A 138 -49.21 -67.35 -12.37
C ASP A 138 -48.81 -68.25 -11.19
N VAL A 139 -48.14 -67.69 -10.18
CA VAL A 139 -47.62 -68.43 -9.03
C VAL A 139 -47.99 -67.74 -7.72
N GLN A 140 -49.25 -67.92 -7.31
CA GLN A 140 -49.81 -67.36 -6.07
C GLN A 140 -49.19 -67.94 -4.78
N SER A 141 -48.37 -68.99 -4.86
CA SER A 141 -47.65 -69.55 -3.70
C SER A 141 -46.41 -68.74 -3.30
N VAL A 142 -46.01 -67.74 -4.09
CA VAL A 142 -44.91 -66.83 -3.77
C VAL A 142 -45.46 -65.60 -3.05
N ASN A 143 -44.92 -65.32 -1.86
CA ASN A 143 -45.20 -64.08 -1.13
C ASN A 143 -44.85 -62.87 -2.00
N PRO A 144 -45.64 -61.79 -1.90
CA PRO A 144 -45.38 -60.58 -2.66
C PRO A 144 -44.02 -59.98 -2.30
N ILE A 145 -43.36 -59.38 -3.30
CA ILE A 145 -42.15 -58.59 -3.09
C ILE A 145 -42.56 -57.16 -2.83
N ILE A 146 -42.13 -56.60 -1.70
CA ILE A 146 -42.42 -55.23 -1.29
C ILE A 146 -41.11 -54.44 -1.31
N LEU A 147 -41.11 -53.32 -2.03
CA LEU A 147 -40.04 -52.33 -2.03
C LEU A 147 -40.57 -51.04 -1.45
N THR A 148 -39.81 -50.43 -0.54
CA THR A 148 -40.17 -49.18 0.12
C THR A 148 -39.05 -48.15 -0.05
N SER A 149 -39.40 -46.90 -0.34
CA SER A 149 -38.47 -45.78 -0.39
C SER A 149 -39.15 -44.52 0.18
N HIS A 150 -38.35 -43.59 0.68
CA HIS A 150 -38.79 -42.29 1.17
C HIS A 150 -38.32 -41.20 0.20
N PHE A 151 -39.12 -40.15 0.07
CA PHE A 151 -38.90 -39.00 -0.80
C PHE A 151 -39.24 -37.76 0.02
N ALA A 152 -38.29 -36.87 0.22
CA ALA A 152 -38.51 -35.58 0.88
C ALA A 152 -38.64 -34.46 -0.17
N PRO A 153 -39.37 -33.37 0.10
CA PRO A 153 -39.35 -32.18 -0.74
C PRO A 153 -37.96 -31.53 -0.73
N ASP A 154 -37.65 -30.77 -1.78
CA ASP A 154 -36.50 -29.86 -1.76
C ASP A 154 -36.87 -28.64 -0.88
N GLY A 155 -35.98 -28.22 0.03
CA GLY A 155 -36.17 -27.07 0.92
C GLY A 155 -36.64 -27.38 2.34
N ILE A 156 -37.00 -26.33 3.09
CA ILE A 156 -37.61 -26.43 4.43
C ILE A 156 -39.13 -26.62 4.27
N GLU A 157 -39.70 -27.51 5.07
CA GLU A 157 -41.14 -27.78 5.11
C GLU A 157 -41.96 -26.48 5.27
N SER A 158 -42.83 -26.22 4.29
CA SER A 158 -43.64 -25.01 4.23
C SER A 158 -44.91 -25.24 3.40
N GLU A 159 -45.85 -24.30 3.46
CA GLU A 159 -47.06 -24.32 2.62
C GLU A 159 -46.71 -24.39 1.12
N ASP A 160 -47.50 -25.14 0.33
CA ASP A 160 -47.36 -25.21 -1.13
C ASP A 160 -47.17 -23.82 -1.76
N ASN A 161 -46.20 -23.70 -2.66
CA ASN A 161 -45.92 -22.47 -3.44
C ASN A 161 -45.35 -21.28 -2.63
N ARG A 162 -44.56 -21.54 -1.58
CA ARG A 162 -43.84 -20.53 -0.78
C ARG A 162 -42.34 -20.82 -0.68
N GLY A 163 -41.55 -19.83 -0.29
CA GLY A 163 -40.11 -19.94 -0.02
C GLY A 163 -39.76 -19.54 1.41
N THR A 164 -38.50 -19.75 1.80
CA THR A 164 -37.98 -19.37 3.13
C THR A 164 -36.83 -18.39 2.97
N LEU A 165 -36.77 -17.37 3.83
CA LEU A 165 -35.61 -16.48 3.95
C LEU A 165 -34.87 -16.80 5.25
N LEU A 166 -33.58 -17.07 5.14
CA LEU A 166 -32.66 -17.21 6.25
C LEU A 166 -31.67 -16.04 6.23
N VAL A 167 -31.64 -15.29 7.33
CA VAL A 167 -30.72 -14.17 7.54
C VAL A 167 -29.70 -14.55 8.60
N HIS A 168 -28.41 -14.51 8.23
CA HIS A 168 -27.30 -14.66 9.15
C HIS A 168 -26.81 -13.29 9.60
N VAL A 169 -26.68 -13.07 10.90
CA VAL A 169 -26.15 -11.85 11.49
C VAL A 169 -24.84 -12.16 12.20
N ILE A 170 -23.75 -11.59 11.69
CA ILE A 170 -22.39 -11.79 12.19
C ILE A 170 -21.74 -10.47 12.57
N ASP A 171 -20.67 -10.52 13.37
CA ASP A 171 -19.83 -9.38 13.72
C ASP A 171 -18.65 -9.22 12.74
N ALA A 172 -17.79 -8.22 12.96
CA ALA A 172 -16.65 -7.96 12.09
C ALA A 172 -15.62 -9.12 12.05
N ASN A 173 -15.64 -10.03 13.04
CA ASN A 173 -14.79 -11.21 13.13
C ASN A 173 -15.47 -12.47 12.59
N GLY A 174 -16.68 -12.35 12.04
CA GLY A 174 -17.47 -13.48 11.57
C GLY A 174 -18.15 -14.30 12.68
N THR A 175 -18.26 -13.75 13.89
CA THR A 175 -18.94 -14.40 15.01
C THR A 175 -20.43 -14.06 15.01
N ALA A 176 -21.27 -15.04 15.32
CA ALA A 176 -22.71 -14.86 15.47
C ALA A 176 -23.10 -13.70 16.40
N VAL A 177 -23.97 -12.80 15.93
CA VAL A 177 -24.53 -11.71 16.73
C VAL A 177 -25.96 -12.07 17.13
N SER A 178 -26.12 -12.48 18.38
CA SER A 178 -27.43 -12.78 18.97
C SER A 178 -28.20 -11.53 19.37
N GLY A 179 -29.53 -11.58 19.25
CA GLY A 179 -30.45 -10.51 19.66
C GLY A 179 -30.42 -9.27 18.76
N ALA A 180 -29.92 -9.38 17.53
CA ALA A 180 -30.08 -8.35 16.51
C ALA A 180 -31.50 -8.42 15.93
N THR A 181 -32.11 -7.27 15.67
CA THR A 181 -33.42 -7.21 15.01
C THR A 181 -33.22 -7.27 13.51
N VAL A 182 -33.81 -8.28 12.88
CA VAL A 182 -33.95 -8.38 11.42
C VAL A 182 -35.39 -7.99 11.09
N HIS A 183 -35.55 -6.92 10.32
CA HIS A 183 -36.83 -6.40 9.84
C HIS A 183 -36.92 -6.67 8.34
N VAL A 184 -38.02 -7.27 7.91
CA VAL A 184 -38.26 -7.65 6.51
C VAL A 184 -39.55 -6.99 6.06
N THR A 185 -39.48 -6.25 4.94
CA THR A 185 -40.62 -5.61 4.31
C THR A 185 -40.74 -5.99 2.84
N ASN A 186 -41.97 -6.08 2.32
CA ASN A 186 -42.25 -6.21 0.89
C ASN A 186 -43.57 -5.48 0.57
N GLY A 187 -43.66 -4.88 -0.62
CA GLY A 187 -44.84 -4.16 -1.10
C GLY A 187 -45.94 -5.06 -1.68
N ASP A 188 -45.59 -6.12 -2.42
CA ASP A 188 -46.55 -7.08 -2.98
C ASP A 188 -45.92 -8.48 -3.17
N PRO A 189 -46.27 -9.49 -2.34
CA PRO A 189 -47.23 -9.39 -1.25
C PRO A 189 -46.78 -8.44 -0.14
N VAL A 190 -47.74 -7.81 0.52
CA VAL A 190 -47.45 -6.95 1.67
C VAL A 190 -46.89 -7.81 2.81
N VAL A 191 -45.63 -7.57 3.17
CA VAL A 191 -44.94 -8.15 4.32
C VAL A 191 -44.33 -7.02 5.13
N ASP A 192 -44.46 -7.12 6.45
CA ASP A 192 -43.84 -6.24 7.44
C ASP A 192 -43.69 -7.08 8.71
N ALA A 193 -42.48 -7.58 8.93
CA ALA A 193 -42.19 -8.51 10.01
C ALA A 193 -40.82 -8.23 10.62
N SER A 194 -40.69 -8.45 11.93
CA SER A 194 -39.42 -8.37 12.63
C SER A 194 -39.23 -9.59 13.50
N GLN A 195 -38.00 -10.08 13.54
CA GLN A 195 -37.56 -11.14 14.43
C GLN A 195 -36.19 -10.84 15.01
N LEU A 196 -35.85 -11.49 16.12
CA LEU A 196 -34.54 -11.37 16.75
C LEU A 196 -33.67 -12.56 16.36
N SER A 197 -32.40 -12.31 16.08
CA SER A 197 -31.42 -13.37 15.84
C SER A 197 -31.20 -14.23 17.07
N ASP A 198 -31.07 -15.54 16.83
CA ASP A 198 -30.86 -16.53 17.87
C ASP A 198 -29.40 -16.54 18.37
N VAL A 199 -28.98 -17.59 19.09
CA VAL A 199 -27.60 -17.68 19.63
C VAL A 199 -26.55 -17.86 18.53
N ASN A 200 -26.94 -18.38 17.38
CA ASN A 200 -26.10 -18.62 16.21
C ASN A 200 -26.13 -17.43 15.23
N GLY A 201 -26.88 -16.37 15.55
CA GLY A 201 -27.02 -15.20 14.69
C GLY A 201 -28.07 -15.39 13.60
N ASP A 202 -28.89 -16.44 13.68
CA ASP A 202 -29.79 -16.83 12.60
C ASP A 202 -31.21 -16.31 12.83
N VAL A 203 -31.87 -15.92 11.75
CA VAL A 203 -33.30 -15.57 11.72
C VAL A 203 -33.97 -16.22 10.51
N PHE A 204 -35.08 -16.93 10.77
CA PHE A 204 -35.90 -17.54 9.73
C PHE A 204 -37.22 -16.82 9.52
N PHE A 205 -37.52 -16.48 8.27
CA PHE A 205 -38.85 -16.08 7.83
C PHE A 205 -39.41 -17.18 6.94
N TYR A 206 -40.25 -18.01 7.53
CA TYR A 206 -40.89 -19.14 6.87
C TYR A 206 -42.06 -18.68 6.00
N ALA A 207 -42.36 -19.47 4.96
CA ALA A 207 -43.60 -19.36 4.20
C ALA A 207 -43.81 -17.95 3.60
N LEU A 208 -42.77 -17.36 3.01
CA LEU A 208 -42.86 -16.13 2.23
C LEU A 208 -43.36 -16.43 0.81
N GLN A 209 -44.22 -15.58 0.23
CA GLN A 209 -44.62 -15.81 -1.17
C GLN A 209 -43.46 -15.41 -2.09
N PRO A 210 -43.32 -16.06 -3.26
CA PRO A 210 -42.24 -15.74 -4.17
C PRO A 210 -42.36 -14.32 -4.72
N ASP A 211 -41.24 -13.61 -4.76
CA ASP A 211 -41.09 -12.30 -5.37
C ASP A 211 -39.62 -12.10 -5.80
N ASN A 212 -39.39 -11.30 -6.84
CA ASN A 212 -38.06 -11.09 -7.40
C ASN A 212 -37.53 -9.71 -6.99
N GLU A 213 -36.53 -9.69 -6.11
CA GLU A 213 -35.90 -8.47 -5.57
C GLU A 213 -36.89 -7.51 -4.89
N GLY A 214 -37.92 -8.06 -4.22
CA GLY A 214 -38.96 -7.28 -3.55
C GLY A 214 -38.85 -7.25 -2.02
N TYR A 215 -38.08 -8.16 -1.42
CA TYR A 215 -37.94 -8.25 0.03
C TYR A 215 -36.78 -7.40 0.53
N HIS A 216 -37.12 -6.25 1.11
CA HIS A 216 -36.16 -5.36 1.76
C HIS A 216 -35.87 -5.82 3.18
N ILE A 217 -34.59 -5.92 3.52
CA ILE A 217 -34.12 -6.43 4.81
C ILE A 217 -33.29 -5.36 5.51
N GLU A 218 -33.63 -5.04 6.76
CA GLU A 218 -32.85 -4.17 7.64
C GLU A 218 -32.42 -4.93 8.88
N VAL A 219 -31.13 -4.82 9.24
CA VAL A 219 -30.55 -5.43 10.44
C VAL A 219 -30.04 -4.36 11.37
N THR A 220 -30.54 -4.34 12.60
CA THR A 220 -30.18 -3.34 13.61
C THR A 220 -30.01 -3.97 14.99
N LYS A 221 -29.14 -3.37 15.81
CA LYS A 221 -29.00 -3.69 17.24
C LYS A 221 -28.52 -2.44 17.98
N GLU A 222 -29.03 -2.19 19.17
CA GLU A 222 -28.65 -1.00 19.95
C GLU A 222 -27.14 -0.97 20.20
N GLY A 223 -26.49 0.15 19.84
CA GLY A 223 -25.04 0.35 19.94
C GLY A 223 -24.22 -0.21 18.78
N TYR A 224 -24.83 -0.99 17.87
CA TYR A 224 -24.20 -1.56 16.69
C TYR A 224 -24.45 -0.70 15.46
N SER A 225 -23.61 -0.85 14.43
CA SER A 225 -23.93 -0.37 13.09
C SER A 225 -25.16 -1.08 12.52
N SER A 226 -25.72 -0.55 11.44
CA SER A 226 -26.80 -1.18 10.70
C SER A 226 -26.32 -1.69 9.34
N ALA A 227 -27.04 -2.68 8.82
CA ALA A 227 -26.87 -3.18 7.47
C ALA A 227 -28.24 -3.44 6.85
N GLN A 228 -28.35 -3.30 5.53
CA GLN A 228 -29.61 -3.47 4.83
C GLN A 228 -29.38 -3.86 3.36
N THR A 229 -30.42 -4.36 2.70
CA THR A 229 -30.48 -4.44 1.24
C THR A 229 -30.92 -3.12 0.63
N TYR A 230 -30.73 -2.95 -0.68
CA TYR A 230 -31.10 -1.73 -1.40
C TYR A 230 -31.98 -2.04 -2.61
N THR A 231 -33.05 -1.27 -2.77
CA THR A 231 -33.93 -1.35 -3.93
C THR A 231 -33.25 -0.82 -5.19
N VAL A 232 -33.48 -1.47 -6.33
CA VAL A 232 -33.05 -0.98 -7.64
C VAL A 232 -33.78 0.31 -7.99
N ASP A 233 -33.04 1.42 -8.10
CA ASP A 233 -33.57 2.71 -8.52
C ASP A 233 -32.88 3.18 -9.81
N LEU A 234 -33.65 3.18 -10.90
CA LEU A 234 -33.18 3.59 -12.23
C LEU A 234 -33.42 5.07 -12.54
N ASN A 235 -33.94 5.86 -11.59
CA ASN A 235 -34.23 7.27 -11.79
C ASN A 235 -33.03 8.15 -11.37
N PRO A 236 -32.28 8.76 -12.32
CA PRO A 236 -31.10 9.57 -11.98
C PRO A 236 -31.42 10.87 -11.21
N ALA A 237 -32.69 11.27 -11.14
CA ALA A 237 -33.13 12.42 -10.36
C ALA A 237 -33.50 12.07 -8.91
N SER A 238 -33.43 10.79 -8.55
CA SER A 238 -33.71 10.32 -7.19
C SER A 238 -32.52 10.56 -6.27
N ALA A 239 -32.80 10.93 -5.02
CA ALA A 239 -31.75 11.04 -3.99
C ALA A 239 -31.19 9.68 -3.57
N THR A 240 -31.91 8.60 -3.87
CA THR A 240 -31.53 7.20 -3.61
C THR A 240 -31.19 6.48 -4.92
N TYR A 241 -30.79 7.21 -5.96
CA TYR A 241 -30.46 6.63 -7.26
C TYR A 241 -29.35 5.58 -7.10
N ASN A 242 -29.72 4.31 -7.26
CA ASN A 242 -28.85 3.17 -7.15
C ASN A 242 -29.29 2.11 -8.18
N PRO A 243 -28.75 2.16 -9.40
CA PRO A 243 -29.19 1.30 -10.49
C PRO A 243 -28.59 -0.11 -10.44
N ASN A 244 -27.53 -0.32 -9.66
CA ASN A 244 -26.88 -1.60 -9.44
C ASN A 244 -26.55 -1.78 -7.95
N PRO A 245 -27.58 -2.01 -7.10
CA PRO A 245 -27.39 -2.15 -5.66
C PRO A 245 -26.61 -3.41 -5.29
N ASP A 246 -25.76 -3.30 -4.26
CA ASP A 246 -25.03 -4.41 -3.68
C ASP A 246 -24.91 -4.21 -2.14
N PRO A 247 -25.64 -4.99 -1.31
CA PRO A 247 -26.58 -6.04 -1.70
C PRO A 247 -27.93 -5.50 -2.19
N ALA A 248 -28.49 -6.11 -3.23
CA ALA A 248 -29.86 -5.84 -3.70
C ALA A 248 -30.93 -6.45 -2.77
N ASP A 249 -32.16 -5.94 -2.84
CA ASP A 249 -33.33 -6.54 -2.18
C ASP A 249 -33.48 -8.03 -2.55
N ALA A 250 -33.94 -8.84 -1.61
CA ALA A 250 -33.91 -10.29 -1.73
C ALA A 250 -35.01 -10.84 -2.65
N SER A 251 -34.67 -11.89 -3.39
CA SER A 251 -35.63 -12.71 -4.14
C SER A 251 -36.03 -13.94 -3.33
N ILE A 252 -37.34 -14.20 -3.24
CA ILE A 252 -37.88 -15.43 -2.65
C ILE A 252 -38.36 -16.33 -3.78
N VAL A 253 -37.86 -17.57 -3.80
CA VAL A 253 -38.20 -18.58 -4.79
C VAL A 253 -38.97 -19.72 -4.11
N VAL A 254 -39.95 -20.27 -4.82
CA VAL A 254 -40.78 -21.38 -4.31
C VAL A 254 -39.92 -22.61 -4.02
N GLY A 255 -40.06 -23.17 -2.82
CA GLY A 255 -39.36 -24.39 -2.39
C GLY A 255 -37.87 -24.20 -2.08
N GLU A 256 -37.36 -22.97 -2.15
CA GLU A 256 -35.95 -22.67 -1.87
C GLU A 256 -35.77 -21.92 -0.54
N VAL A 257 -34.56 -22.01 0.00
CA VAL A 257 -34.09 -21.17 1.10
C VAL A 257 -33.18 -20.10 0.50
N THR A 258 -33.63 -18.84 0.54
CA THR A 258 -32.79 -17.69 0.21
C THR A 258 -31.96 -17.35 1.44
N GLU A 259 -30.64 -17.37 1.32
CA GLU A 259 -29.71 -17.06 2.42
C GLU A 259 -29.00 -15.73 2.16
N ILE A 260 -28.99 -14.84 3.16
CA ILE A 260 -28.25 -13.57 3.11
C ILE A 260 -27.53 -13.36 4.44
N THR A 261 -26.29 -12.88 4.37
CA THR A 261 -25.48 -12.58 5.56
C THR A 261 -25.28 -11.07 5.70
N PHE A 262 -25.53 -10.54 6.89
CA PHE A 262 -25.23 -9.17 7.26
C PHE A 262 -24.20 -9.13 8.38
N ALA A 263 -23.22 -8.23 8.24
CA ALA A 263 -22.27 -7.93 9.29
C ALA A 263 -22.70 -6.65 10.02
N ILE A 264 -22.97 -6.76 11.33
CA ILE A 264 -23.19 -5.63 12.26
C ILE A 264 -22.27 -5.79 13.48
N ASP A 265 -21.73 -4.71 14.00
CA ASP A 265 -20.84 -4.71 15.17
C ASP A 265 -20.94 -3.36 15.89
N LEU A 266 -20.38 -3.27 17.10
CA LEU A 266 -20.38 -2.06 17.91
C LEU A 266 -19.77 -0.88 17.15
N THR A 267 -20.46 0.26 17.20
CA THR A 267 -20.02 1.50 16.55
C THR A 267 -18.77 2.08 17.22
N SER A 268 -18.04 2.87 16.44
CA SER A 268 -16.74 3.44 16.81
C SER A 268 -16.75 4.96 16.69
N THR A 269 -15.66 5.57 17.14
CA THR A 269 -15.45 7.02 17.11
C THR A 269 -14.19 7.36 16.31
N LEU A 270 -14.30 8.34 15.41
CA LEU A 270 -13.18 8.92 14.68
C LEU A 270 -12.99 10.36 15.16
N THR A 271 -11.81 10.67 15.70
CA THR A 271 -11.41 12.04 16.03
C THR A 271 -10.44 12.53 14.96
N LEU A 272 -10.67 13.70 14.38
CA LEU A 272 -9.76 14.36 13.46
C LEU A 272 -9.17 15.61 14.12
N SER A 273 -7.87 15.84 13.94
CA SER A 273 -7.21 17.09 14.31
C SER A 273 -6.48 17.71 13.12
N THR A 274 -6.86 18.92 12.70
CA THR A 274 -6.21 19.64 11.60
C THR A 274 -5.12 20.57 12.12
N VAL A 275 -3.93 20.43 11.57
CA VAL A 275 -2.70 21.14 11.97
C VAL A 275 -1.92 21.60 10.75
N ALA A 276 -1.01 22.55 10.92
CA ALA A 276 -0.01 22.92 9.93
C ALA A 276 1.37 22.95 10.60
N GLY A 277 2.38 22.36 9.97
CA GLY A 277 3.78 22.57 10.35
C GLY A 277 4.18 23.99 10.01
N THR A 278 4.50 24.80 11.01
CA THR A 278 4.92 26.19 10.77
C THR A 278 6.43 26.28 10.91
N PHE A 279 7.09 26.82 9.88
CA PHE A 279 8.43 27.40 10.03
C PHE A 279 8.44 28.39 11.21
N SER A 280 9.61 28.62 11.79
CA SER A 280 9.80 29.71 12.74
C SER A 280 9.40 31.06 12.12
N SER A 281 9.30 32.10 12.95
CA SER A 281 9.40 33.45 12.40
C SER A 281 10.75 33.61 11.69
N GLU A 282 10.73 34.25 10.53
CA GLU A 282 11.92 34.63 9.80
C GLU A 282 12.66 35.75 10.57
N TRP A 283 13.98 35.71 10.57
CA TRP A 283 14.81 36.77 11.15
C TRP A 283 15.91 37.20 10.19
N ILE A 284 16.38 38.44 10.36
CA ILE A 284 17.50 38.99 9.60
C ILE A 284 18.80 38.57 10.27
N VAL A 285 19.70 37.98 9.49
CA VAL A 285 21.01 37.45 9.92
C VAL A 285 22.05 38.57 9.96
N ASN A 286 22.06 39.46 8.96
CA ASN A 286 22.96 40.61 8.97
C ASN A 286 22.48 41.65 9.99
N THR A 287 23.33 41.95 10.99
CA THR A 287 22.95 42.84 12.11
C THR A 287 23.14 44.32 11.81
N ASP A 288 23.43 44.69 10.56
CA ASP A 288 23.72 46.07 10.20
C ASP A 288 22.43 46.85 9.85
N GLU A 289 22.35 48.12 10.29
CA GLU A 289 21.20 49.00 10.01
C GLU A 289 21.37 49.73 8.66
N GLY A 290 22.10 49.14 7.72
CA GLY A 290 22.42 49.70 6.40
C GLY A 290 21.22 49.74 5.45
N SER A 291 21.47 50.20 4.22
CA SER A 291 20.53 50.05 3.11
C SER A 291 21.26 49.57 1.85
N GLU A 292 22.31 48.78 2.06
CA GLU A 292 23.26 48.32 1.02
C GLU A 292 23.08 46.82 0.90
N ASP A 293 23.26 46.27 -0.31
CA ASP A 293 22.96 44.87 -0.57
C ASP A 293 23.90 43.89 0.17
N GLN A 294 23.30 42.85 0.75
CA GLN A 294 23.91 41.61 1.24
C GLN A 294 23.38 40.40 0.46
N ILE A 295 24.29 39.60 -0.10
CA ILE A 295 23.94 38.48 -1.02
C ILE A 295 24.84 37.27 -0.78
N ASP A 296 24.54 36.17 -1.47
CA ASP A 296 25.30 34.91 -1.45
C ASP A 296 25.54 34.36 -0.03
N PRO A 297 24.48 34.13 0.76
CA PRO A 297 24.66 33.54 2.07
C PRO A 297 25.19 32.10 1.93
N VAL A 298 26.07 31.74 2.86
CA VAL A 298 26.56 30.37 3.07
C VAL A 298 26.51 30.04 4.55
N MET A 299 26.17 28.81 4.88
CA MET A 299 25.96 28.36 6.25
C MET A 299 26.76 27.11 6.56
N THR A 300 27.08 26.94 7.85
CA THR A 300 27.61 25.67 8.36
C THR A 300 27.27 25.52 9.83
N LEU A 301 27.06 24.27 10.27
CA LEU A 301 26.83 23.94 11.67
C LEU A 301 28.16 24.01 12.44
N VAL A 302 28.18 24.74 13.56
CA VAL A 302 29.33 24.78 14.47
C VAL A 302 29.18 23.68 15.54
N THR A 303 28.08 23.72 16.31
CA THR A 303 27.74 22.69 17.30
C THR A 303 26.30 22.86 17.77
N GLY A 304 25.55 21.76 17.92
CA GLY A 304 24.19 21.80 18.50
C GLY A 304 23.28 22.77 17.77
N ASP A 305 23.00 23.92 18.40
CA ASP A 305 22.14 24.99 17.90
C ASP A 305 22.91 26.22 17.36
N GLU A 306 24.24 26.16 17.30
CA GLU A 306 25.11 27.23 16.80
C GLU A 306 25.38 27.05 15.30
N VAL A 307 24.92 28.02 14.50
CA VAL A 307 25.14 28.07 13.05
C VAL A 307 25.95 29.31 12.70
N LEU A 308 26.93 29.13 11.83
CA LEU A 308 27.69 30.24 11.28
C LEU A 308 27.17 30.59 9.89
N PHE A 309 26.91 31.87 9.68
CA PHE A 309 26.50 32.46 8.42
C PHE A 309 27.67 33.26 7.84
N GLY A 310 27.89 33.17 6.54
CA GLY A 310 28.77 34.06 5.77
C GLY A 310 28.03 34.67 4.60
N TRP A 311 28.41 35.87 4.17
CA TRP A 311 27.76 36.56 3.05
C TRP A 311 28.70 37.58 2.40
N ASN A 312 28.33 38.02 1.20
CA ASN A 312 28.92 39.17 0.53
C ASN A 312 28.14 40.43 0.84
N ASP A 313 28.86 41.52 1.08
CA ASP A 313 28.30 42.73 1.66
C ASP A 313 28.84 43.97 0.94
N PHE A 314 27.95 44.79 0.39
CA PHE A 314 28.32 45.98 -0.37
C PHE A 314 28.50 47.27 0.47
N ARG A 315 28.60 47.16 1.79
CA ARG A 315 28.85 48.33 2.63
C ARG A 315 30.17 49.00 2.25
N ASN A 316 30.19 50.34 2.27
CA ASN A 316 31.35 51.18 1.97
C ASN A 316 31.76 51.27 0.49
N ASN A 317 30.83 51.04 -0.45
CA ASN A 317 31.05 51.07 -1.92
C ASN A 317 32.06 50.02 -2.43
N LYS A 318 32.12 48.87 -1.75
CA LYS A 318 32.97 47.73 -2.10
C LYS A 318 32.32 46.46 -1.57
N TRP A 319 32.42 45.37 -2.33
CA TRP A 319 32.03 44.05 -1.84
C TRP A 319 33.06 43.54 -0.84
N ASN A 320 32.62 43.12 0.33
CA ASN A 320 33.45 42.45 1.34
C ASN A 320 32.75 41.19 1.82
N THR A 321 33.50 40.20 2.25
CA THR A 321 32.98 38.98 2.84
C THR A 321 32.91 39.14 4.36
N TYR A 322 31.75 38.83 4.95
CA TYR A 322 31.51 38.83 6.38
C TYR A 322 31.05 37.47 6.86
N SER A 323 31.11 37.27 8.18
CA SER A 323 30.53 36.10 8.85
C SER A 323 30.00 36.47 10.24
N GLN A 324 28.95 35.78 10.68
CA GLN A 324 28.33 35.95 11.99
C GLN A 324 27.78 34.62 12.49
N GLU A 325 28.12 34.30 13.73
CA GLU A 325 27.59 33.14 14.45
C GLU A 325 26.24 33.48 15.07
N TRP A 326 25.32 32.52 15.08
CA TRP A 326 23.99 32.61 15.67
C TRP A 326 23.64 31.34 16.45
N ASP A 327 23.10 31.51 17.67
CA ASP A 327 22.29 30.49 18.32
C ASP A 327 20.89 30.56 17.71
N VAL A 328 20.52 29.55 16.92
CA VAL A 328 19.24 29.54 16.21
C VAL A 328 18.06 29.15 17.10
N SER A 329 18.30 28.61 18.28
CA SER A 329 17.25 28.19 19.22
C SER A 329 16.52 29.38 19.84
N ASP A 330 17.23 30.49 20.05
CA ASP A 330 16.68 31.74 20.59
C ASP A 330 16.89 32.96 19.67
N GLN A 331 17.45 32.73 18.47
CA GLN A 331 17.71 33.74 17.45
C GLN A 331 18.59 34.87 18.00
N THR A 332 19.71 34.50 18.63
CA THR A 332 20.67 35.48 19.15
C THR A 332 22.03 35.37 18.46
N PRO A 333 22.66 36.50 18.08
CA PRO A 333 24.00 36.48 17.52
C PRO A 333 25.02 36.12 18.61
N GLY A 334 25.97 35.25 18.28
CA GLY A 334 27.05 34.82 19.16
C GLY A 334 28.04 35.95 19.46
N TRP A 335 28.81 36.39 18.46
CA TRP A 335 29.74 37.51 18.61
C TRP A 335 29.04 38.87 18.49
N GLU A 336 29.56 39.90 19.18
CA GLU A 336 28.95 41.25 19.20
C GLU A 336 29.00 41.99 17.85
N VAL A 337 29.85 41.55 16.91
CA VAL A 337 30.03 42.16 15.58
C VAL A 337 30.29 41.10 14.53
N ASP A 338 29.82 41.38 13.33
CA ASP A 338 30.10 40.64 12.10
C ASP A 338 31.60 40.72 11.75
N LEU A 339 32.22 39.55 11.54
CA LEU A 339 33.64 39.44 11.27
C LEU A 339 33.92 39.57 9.78
N GLN A 340 34.58 40.66 9.41
CA GLN A 340 35.11 40.86 8.06
C GLN A 340 36.29 39.92 7.77
N ALA A 341 36.29 39.28 6.59
CA ALA A 341 37.39 38.48 6.08
C ALA A 341 38.69 39.30 6.01
N ASP A 342 38.67 40.37 5.19
CA ASP A 342 39.56 41.53 5.28
C ASP A 342 39.00 42.76 4.55
N GLY A 343 39.55 43.95 4.80
CA GLY A 343 39.06 45.22 4.23
C GLY A 343 39.93 45.83 3.13
N GLN A 344 40.64 45.01 2.34
CA GLN A 344 41.62 45.54 1.38
C GLN A 344 41.02 45.82 0.00
N ALA A 345 40.12 44.98 -0.51
CA ALA A 345 39.70 44.97 -1.91
C ALA A 345 38.27 44.41 -2.10
N ASN A 346 37.79 44.25 -3.33
CA ASN A 346 36.50 43.58 -3.55
C ASN A 346 36.63 42.09 -3.31
N GLN A 347 35.64 41.52 -2.62
CA GLN A 347 35.58 40.13 -2.23
C GLN A 347 34.27 39.50 -2.71
N ALA A 348 34.31 38.23 -3.07
CA ALA A 348 33.13 37.50 -3.56
C ALA A 348 33.24 35.99 -3.31
N ALA A 349 32.15 35.26 -3.55
CA ALA A 349 32.04 33.80 -3.42
C ALA A 349 32.58 33.27 -2.07
N PRO A 350 31.90 33.58 -0.95
CA PRO A 350 32.30 33.09 0.36
C PRO A 350 32.09 31.58 0.44
N THR A 351 32.96 30.90 1.18
CA THR A 351 32.83 29.47 1.50
C THR A 351 33.23 29.24 2.95
N ILE A 352 32.52 28.36 3.65
CA ILE A 352 32.75 28.12 5.07
C ILE A 352 32.81 26.62 5.34
N ALA A 353 33.72 26.19 6.23
CA ALA A 353 33.74 24.85 6.79
C ALA A 353 34.17 24.84 8.25
N VAL A 354 33.70 23.88 9.02
CA VAL A 354 34.05 23.69 10.44
C VAL A 354 34.85 22.40 10.62
N ASP A 355 35.91 22.45 11.43
CA ASP A 355 36.69 21.27 11.81
C ASP A 355 36.17 20.58 13.08
N SER A 356 36.74 19.42 13.41
CA SER A 356 36.37 18.62 14.57
C SER A 356 36.66 19.29 15.93
N GLU A 357 37.38 20.42 15.94
CA GLU A 357 37.64 21.25 17.12
C GLU A 357 36.79 22.53 17.12
N GLN A 358 35.79 22.62 16.25
CA GLN A 358 34.91 23.79 16.09
C GLN A 358 35.63 25.06 15.64
N ASN A 359 36.80 24.91 15.01
CA ASN A 359 37.41 26.02 14.31
C ASN A 359 36.81 26.12 12.91
N VAL A 360 36.71 27.35 12.44
CA VAL A 360 36.05 27.65 11.19
C VAL A 360 37.06 28.13 10.16
N PHE A 361 36.97 27.59 8.96
CA PHE A 361 37.59 28.12 7.75
C PHE A 361 36.61 29.03 7.02
N LEU A 362 37.05 30.21 6.65
CA LEU A 362 36.36 31.12 5.74
C LEU A 362 37.25 31.33 4.51
N GLY A 363 36.71 31.09 3.32
CA GLY A 363 37.36 31.32 2.04
C GLY A 363 36.59 32.31 1.18
N TRP A 364 37.31 33.02 0.30
CA TRP A 364 36.72 34.00 -0.63
C TRP A 364 37.66 34.25 -1.82
N THR A 365 37.08 34.82 -2.87
CA THR A 365 37.80 35.40 -4.01
C THR A 365 38.10 36.87 -3.76
N ASP A 366 39.29 37.35 -4.10
CA ASP A 366 39.74 38.71 -3.77
C ASP A 366 40.54 39.38 -4.91
N ASP A 367 40.25 40.66 -5.21
CA ASP A 367 40.88 41.41 -6.31
C ASP A 367 42.07 42.30 -5.91
N ARG A 368 42.62 42.18 -4.68
CA ARG A 368 43.65 43.12 -4.16
C ARG A 368 44.93 43.19 -4.97
N ASN A 369 45.23 42.16 -5.76
CA ASN A 369 46.44 42.06 -6.57
C ASN A 369 46.22 42.46 -8.05
N GLY A 370 44.98 42.87 -8.42
CA GLY A 370 44.62 43.28 -9.77
C GLY A 370 44.14 42.14 -10.68
N ASN A 371 44.26 40.89 -10.22
CA ASN A 371 43.60 39.68 -10.68
C ASN A 371 42.83 39.08 -9.50
N LEU A 372 41.88 38.19 -9.78
CA LEU A 372 41.16 37.47 -8.74
C LEU A 372 42.05 36.34 -8.19
N ASP A 373 42.15 36.29 -6.86
CA ASP A 373 42.94 35.32 -6.12
C ASP A 373 42.11 34.72 -4.98
N VAL A 374 42.37 33.46 -4.64
CA VAL A 374 41.69 32.80 -3.51
C VAL A 374 42.44 33.03 -2.20
N TYR A 375 41.70 33.40 -1.16
CA TYR A 375 42.22 33.53 0.20
C TYR A 375 41.41 32.69 1.18
N LEU A 376 42.08 32.26 2.24
CA LEU A 376 41.49 31.55 3.36
C LEU A 376 41.88 32.23 4.68
N LYS A 377 41.01 32.12 5.69
CA LYS A 377 41.27 32.51 7.08
C LYS A 377 40.68 31.45 7.99
N LYS A 378 41.27 31.30 9.18
CA LYS A 378 40.80 30.34 10.19
C LYS A 378 40.56 31.05 11.52
N PHE A 379 39.43 30.80 12.17
CA PHE A 379 39.09 31.32 13.49
C PHE A 379 38.60 30.21 14.43
N ASP A 380 38.72 30.42 15.74
CA ASP A 380 38.08 29.56 16.75
C ASP A 380 36.59 29.91 16.93
N SER A 381 35.87 29.13 17.73
CA SER A 381 34.45 29.35 18.06
C SER A 381 34.18 30.67 18.82
N LEU A 382 35.22 31.41 19.22
CA LEU A 382 35.09 32.74 19.82
C LEU A 382 35.38 33.87 18.83
N GLY A 383 35.58 33.54 17.55
CA GLY A 383 35.89 34.50 16.49
C GLY A 383 37.36 34.96 16.47
N THR A 384 38.25 34.27 17.19
CA THR A 384 39.67 34.63 17.25
C THR A 384 40.41 34.13 16.02
N ASP A 385 41.06 35.02 15.26
CA ASP A 385 41.90 34.66 14.11
C ASP A 385 43.13 33.82 14.54
N LEU A 386 43.15 32.56 14.11
CA LEU A 386 44.21 31.58 14.44
C LEU A 386 45.41 31.67 13.51
N TRP A 387 45.26 32.26 12.32
CA TRP A 387 46.32 32.37 11.30
C TRP A 387 47.03 33.72 11.28
N ASN A 388 46.57 34.67 12.09
CA ASN A 388 47.07 36.04 12.16
C ASN A 388 46.95 36.78 10.82
N GLY A 389 45.84 36.55 10.12
CA GLY A 389 45.48 37.20 8.87
C GLY A 389 45.15 36.24 7.73
N PRO A 390 44.63 36.78 6.62
CA PRO A 390 44.27 36.00 5.45
C PRO A 390 45.50 35.38 4.78
N LYS A 391 45.37 34.14 4.34
CA LYS A 391 46.40 33.39 3.60
C LYS A 391 45.96 33.18 2.16
N LYS A 392 46.75 33.68 1.21
CA LYS A 392 46.54 33.43 -0.23
C LYS A 392 46.83 31.97 -0.55
N VAL A 393 45.92 31.29 -1.23
CA VAL A 393 46.15 29.92 -1.74
C VAL A 393 47.33 29.96 -2.72
N LEU A 394 48.34 29.12 -2.45
CA LEU A 394 49.55 29.10 -3.25
C LEU A 394 49.27 28.45 -4.61
N THR A 395 49.53 29.21 -5.67
CA THR A 395 49.43 28.75 -7.05
C THR A 395 50.72 29.01 -7.82
N ASN A 396 50.99 28.20 -8.84
CA ASN A 396 52.09 28.45 -9.78
C ASN A 396 51.74 29.54 -10.82
N ALA A 397 50.49 30.03 -10.85
CA ALA A 397 49.97 30.95 -11.87
C ALA A 397 49.46 32.29 -11.27
N ASN A 398 50.37 33.05 -10.67
CA ASN A 398 50.08 34.32 -9.96
C ASN A 398 49.48 35.47 -10.80
N ALA A 399 49.13 35.25 -12.07
CA ALA A 399 48.57 36.29 -12.95
C ALA A 399 47.27 35.87 -13.65
N ALA A 400 46.81 34.62 -13.45
CA ALA A 400 45.51 34.16 -13.90
C ALA A 400 44.47 34.47 -12.82
N ASP A 401 43.21 34.59 -13.22
CA ASP A 401 42.11 34.70 -12.29
C ASP A 401 41.84 33.33 -11.65
N GLN A 402 41.65 33.34 -10.32
CA GLN A 402 41.29 32.20 -9.49
C GLN A 402 40.00 32.56 -8.76
N GLN A 403 38.96 31.76 -8.93
CA GLN A 403 37.61 32.12 -8.48
C GLN A 403 36.86 30.94 -7.88
N ASN A 404 35.71 31.25 -7.27
CA ASN A 404 34.72 30.33 -6.73
C ASN A 404 35.33 29.22 -5.87
N PRO A 405 36.03 29.59 -4.78
CA PRO A 405 36.64 28.61 -3.92
C PRO A 405 35.59 27.85 -3.12
N TRP A 406 35.87 26.57 -2.86
CA TRP A 406 35.13 25.77 -1.89
C TRP A 406 36.10 25.11 -0.92
N VAL A 407 35.82 25.21 0.39
CA VAL A 407 36.68 24.66 1.44
C VAL A 407 35.96 23.57 2.22
N THR A 408 36.71 22.55 2.64
CA THR A 408 36.23 21.54 3.61
C THR A 408 37.33 21.25 4.62
N ALA A 409 36.94 20.94 5.86
CA ALA A 409 37.88 20.57 6.92
C ALA A 409 38.39 19.14 6.72
N ASP A 410 39.65 18.91 7.05
CA ASP A 410 40.23 17.57 7.08
C ASP A 410 40.17 16.94 8.48
N LYS A 411 40.50 15.64 8.58
CA LYS A 411 40.44 14.91 9.86
C LYS A 411 41.38 15.44 10.95
N ASP A 412 42.43 16.16 10.56
CA ASP A 412 43.52 16.64 11.41
C ASP A 412 43.45 18.17 11.62
N THR A 413 42.25 18.77 11.51
CA THR A 413 41.99 20.22 11.66
C THR A 413 42.67 21.11 10.62
N GLY A 414 43.17 20.53 9.53
CA GLY A 414 43.56 21.23 8.31
C GLY A 414 42.37 21.37 7.35
N CYS A 415 42.67 21.59 6.06
CA CYS A 415 41.66 21.80 5.04
C CYS A 415 42.03 21.21 3.68
N ALA A 416 41.01 20.98 2.86
CA ALA A 416 41.11 20.91 1.41
C ALA A 416 40.34 22.10 0.81
N VAL A 417 40.91 22.72 -0.22
CA VAL A 417 40.29 23.81 -0.96
C VAL A 417 40.35 23.51 -2.45
N VAL A 418 39.24 23.71 -3.14
CA VAL A 418 39.16 23.67 -4.61
C VAL A 418 38.76 25.04 -5.16
N TRP A 419 39.16 25.34 -6.39
CA TRP A 419 38.81 26.58 -7.10
C TRP A 419 38.92 26.37 -8.61
N ASN A 420 38.29 27.25 -9.41
CA ASN A 420 38.53 27.31 -10.85
C ASN A 420 39.63 28.33 -11.18
N ASP A 421 40.50 27.98 -12.13
CA ASP A 421 41.72 28.73 -12.43
C ASP A 421 41.95 28.89 -13.95
N ASP A 422 42.13 30.14 -14.40
CA ASP A 422 42.20 30.50 -15.82
C ASP A 422 43.63 30.42 -16.41
N ARG A 423 44.54 29.71 -15.75
CA ARG A 423 45.96 29.65 -16.17
C ARG A 423 46.19 28.91 -17.48
N ASP A 424 45.33 27.93 -17.78
CA ASP A 424 45.51 26.99 -18.88
C ASP A 424 44.42 27.16 -19.97
N ASP A 425 43.36 27.95 -19.70
CA ASP A 425 42.31 28.43 -20.64
C ASP A 425 41.16 29.13 -19.87
N GLU A 426 39.89 28.79 -20.13
CA GLU A 426 38.66 29.43 -19.62
C GLU A 426 38.16 28.80 -18.29
N GLY A 427 39.07 28.17 -17.54
CA GLY A 427 38.87 27.69 -16.17
C GLY A 427 39.09 26.19 -16.02
N ASP A 428 39.98 25.79 -15.11
CA ASP A 428 40.28 24.40 -14.75
C ASP A 428 40.15 24.19 -13.23
N ILE A 429 39.82 22.97 -12.78
CA ILE A 429 39.59 22.71 -11.34
C ILE A 429 40.88 22.26 -10.66
N TYR A 430 41.31 23.05 -9.68
CA TYR A 430 42.49 22.75 -8.88
C TYR A 430 42.16 22.47 -7.43
N LEU A 431 43.01 21.68 -6.78
CA LEU A 431 42.93 21.33 -5.37
C LEU A 431 44.26 21.66 -4.66
N GLN A 432 44.15 22.20 -3.45
CA GLN A 432 45.25 22.39 -2.52
C GLN A 432 44.83 21.92 -1.12
N ARG A 433 45.81 21.54 -0.30
CA ARG A 433 45.61 21.14 1.09
C ARG A 433 46.33 22.12 2.02
N CYS A 434 45.75 22.38 3.18
CA CYS A 434 46.39 23.14 4.25
C CYS A 434 46.42 22.34 5.55
N ASN A 435 47.45 22.54 6.37
CA ASN A 435 47.47 21.99 7.73
C ASN A 435 46.75 22.94 8.72
N ALA A 436 46.65 22.53 9.99
CA ALA A 436 45.98 23.29 11.05
C ALA A 436 46.50 24.73 11.23
N VAL A 437 47.79 24.98 10.96
CA VAL A 437 48.42 26.32 11.07
C VAL A 437 48.35 27.10 9.75
N GLY A 438 47.71 26.56 8.72
CA GLY A 438 47.49 27.17 7.41
C GLY A 438 48.69 27.13 6.47
N ASP A 439 49.64 26.23 6.67
CA ASP A 439 50.69 25.99 5.67
C ASP A 439 50.16 25.00 4.62
N TYR A 440 50.34 25.33 3.34
CA TYR A 440 49.90 24.48 2.24
C TYR A 440 50.80 23.26 2.09
N THR A 441 50.19 22.07 1.96
CA THR A 441 50.91 20.80 2.06
C THR A 441 51.21 20.17 0.70
N LEU A 442 50.47 20.49 -0.37
CA LEU A 442 50.85 20.07 -1.72
C LEU A 442 51.90 21.03 -2.26
N VAL A 443 53.04 20.46 -2.68
CA VAL A 443 54.13 21.22 -3.34
C VAL A 443 53.65 21.85 -4.65
N GLN A 444 52.71 21.18 -5.32
CA GLN A 444 51.99 21.65 -6.49
C GLN A 444 50.52 21.27 -6.32
N GLU A 445 49.63 22.22 -6.55
CA GLU A 445 48.20 22.05 -6.67
C GLU A 445 47.85 20.93 -7.66
N ALA A 446 46.88 20.10 -7.31
CA ALA A 446 46.43 18.99 -8.14
C ALA A 446 45.32 19.46 -9.07
N ARG A 447 45.44 19.22 -10.38
CA ARG A 447 44.35 19.43 -11.34
C ARG A 447 43.42 18.22 -11.33
N ILE A 448 42.13 18.44 -11.12
CA ILE A 448 41.14 17.38 -10.85
C ILE A 448 40.30 17.00 -12.08
N ASP A 449 39.92 17.97 -12.90
CA ASP A 449 38.96 17.83 -14.00
C ASP A 449 39.46 16.94 -15.16
N GLN A 450 40.78 16.88 -15.38
CA GLN A 450 41.43 16.16 -16.49
C GLN A 450 40.77 16.40 -17.88
N ALA A 451 40.21 17.60 -18.09
CA ALA A 451 39.51 17.98 -19.30
C ALA A 451 40.48 18.24 -20.47
N PRO A 452 40.01 18.16 -21.73
CA PRO A 452 40.75 18.65 -22.89
C PRO A 452 40.93 20.17 -22.83
N THR A 453 42.02 20.69 -23.41
CA THR A 453 42.23 22.14 -23.52
C THR A 453 41.13 22.82 -24.34
N GLY A 454 40.64 23.97 -23.89
CA GLY A 454 39.68 24.84 -24.57
C GLY A 454 38.22 24.63 -24.15
N SER A 455 37.97 24.05 -22.97
CA SER A 455 36.64 23.97 -22.36
C SER A 455 36.71 24.46 -20.93
N ALA A 456 35.78 25.29 -20.50
CA ALA A 456 35.70 25.79 -19.13
C ALA A 456 35.21 24.71 -18.15
N GLN A 457 35.83 24.65 -16.99
CA GLN A 457 35.35 23.97 -15.79
C GLN A 457 35.27 24.96 -14.65
N THR A 458 34.09 25.09 -14.06
CA THR A 458 33.77 26.17 -13.13
C THR A 458 32.94 25.67 -11.94
N ASN A 459 32.76 26.54 -10.95
CA ASN A 459 31.92 26.31 -9.77
C ASN A 459 32.20 24.97 -9.05
N PRO A 460 33.46 24.69 -8.66
CA PRO A 460 33.76 23.45 -8.00
C PRO A 460 33.27 23.44 -6.55
N GLN A 461 32.83 22.28 -6.08
CA GLN A 461 32.59 22.00 -4.67
C GLN A 461 33.45 20.83 -4.20
N VAL A 462 33.84 20.83 -2.93
CA VAL A 462 34.59 19.73 -2.30
C VAL A 462 34.00 19.35 -0.95
N VAL A 463 33.81 18.05 -0.73
CA VAL A 463 33.35 17.50 0.56
C VAL A 463 34.21 16.32 0.95
N ARG A 464 34.58 16.24 2.24
CA ARG A 464 35.34 15.11 2.79
C ARG A 464 34.45 13.87 2.92
N ASP A 465 34.95 12.73 2.48
CA ASP A 465 34.38 11.43 2.84
C ASP A 465 34.74 11.09 4.30
N HIS A 466 33.78 11.29 5.20
CA HIS A 466 33.96 11.03 6.63
C HIS A 466 34.03 9.54 6.99
N THR A 467 33.72 8.65 6.05
CA THR A 467 33.73 7.19 6.21
C THR A 467 34.98 6.53 5.61
N ALA A 468 35.90 7.29 5.05
CA ALA A 468 37.12 6.77 4.44
C ALA A 468 38.07 6.22 5.51
N GLU A 469 38.45 4.95 5.37
CA GLU A 469 39.33 4.23 6.30
C GLU A 469 40.35 3.37 5.54
N GLN A 470 41.53 3.17 6.14
CA GLN A 470 42.56 2.26 5.64
C GLN A 470 43.00 1.26 6.71
N PRO A 471 43.58 0.10 6.35
CA PRO A 471 44.15 -0.83 7.33
C PRO A 471 45.33 -0.22 8.09
N VAL A 472 45.40 -0.45 9.41
CA VAL A 472 46.53 0.01 10.25
C VAL A 472 47.79 -0.79 9.91
N GLU A 473 48.88 -0.11 9.54
CA GLU A 473 50.14 -0.79 9.21
C GLU A 473 50.74 -1.48 10.45
N GLY A 474 50.71 -2.82 10.46
CA GLY A 474 51.18 -3.63 11.59
C GLY A 474 50.15 -3.80 12.72
N GLY A 475 48.90 -3.40 12.49
CA GLY A 475 47.76 -3.64 13.38
C GLY A 475 47.23 -5.08 13.35
N GLU A 476 46.18 -5.33 14.13
CA GLU A 476 45.46 -6.61 14.11
C GLU A 476 44.63 -6.76 12.82
N GLU A 477 44.28 -8.00 12.45
CA GLU A 477 43.47 -8.26 11.24
C GLU A 477 42.09 -7.59 11.37
N GLY A 478 41.77 -6.68 10.46
CA GLY A 478 40.52 -5.91 10.47
C GLY A 478 40.59 -4.59 11.24
N GLU A 479 41.74 -4.22 11.79
CA GLU A 479 41.96 -2.90 12.39
C GLU A 479 42.14 -1.84 11.28
N THR A 480 41.34 -0.78 11.34
CA THR A 480 41.35 0.34 10.39
C THR A 480 41.56 1.68 11.11
N GLU A 481 42.01 2.67 10.35
CA GLU A 481 42.21 4.05 10.79
C GLU A 481 41.59 5.03 9.79
N PRO A 482 41.02 6.15 10.26
CA PRO A 482 40.38 7.13 9.39
C PRO A 482 41.43 7.85 8.53
N ILE A 483 41.07 8.04 7.26
CA ILE A 483 41.87 8.79 6.28
C ILE A 483 41.09 9.97 5.73
N ASP A 484 41.76 10.75 4.89
CA ASP A 484 41.14 11.82 4.12
C ASP A 484 41.04 11.39 2.67
N GLU A 485 39.81 11.42 2.16
CA GLU A 485 39.47 11.37 0.76
C GLU A 485 38.35 12.37 0.51
N PHE A 486 38.21 12.81 -0.73
CA PHE A 486 37.32 13.91 -1.07
C PHE A 486 36.48 13.56 -2.29
N TYR A 487 35.25 14.05 -2.29
CA TYR A 487 34.46 14.18 -3.51
C TYR A 487 34.59 15.61 -4.00
N VAL A 488 34.82 15.76 -5.30
CA VAL A 488 34.85 17.06 -5.98
C VAL A 488 33.82 17.03 -7.10
N ALA A 489 32.91 18.00 -7.13
CA ALA A 489 31.94 18.19 -8.21
C ALA A 489 32.16 19.55 -8.89
N TRP A 490 31.86 19.67 -10.19
CA TRP A 490 32.05 20.91 -10.96
C TRP A 490 31.13 20.97 -12.18
N GLN A 491 30.95 22.18 -12.72
CA GLN A 491 30.33 22.42 -14.03
C GLN A 491 31.37 22.26 -15.14
N ASP A 492 31.00 21.60 -16.24
CA ASP A 492 31.93 21.20 -17.28
C ASP A 492 31.39 21.46 -18.69
N ALA A 493 31.99 22.41 -19.40
CA ALA A 493 31.59 22.82 -20.74
C ALA A 493 32.18 21.97 -21.87
N ARG A 494 32.82 20.81 -21.59
CA ARG A 494 33.57 20.04 -22.61
C ARG A 494 32.73 19.54 -23.79
N ASN A 495 31.40 19.55 -23.67
CA ASN A 495 30.47 19.09 -24.69
C ASN A 495 29.71 20.22 -25.40
N GLY A 496 30.03 21.49 -25.12
CA GLY A 496 29.41 22.68 -25.72
C GLY A 496 28.32 23.33 -24.87
N ASP A 497 27.73 22.56 -23.96
CA ASP A 497 26.83 22.99 -22.89
C ASP A 497 27.46 22.57 -21.54
N ASP A 498 27.12 23.25 -20.44
CA ASP A 498 27.60 22.87 -19.11
C ASP A 498 26.93 21.57 -18.66
N ASP A 499 27.73 20.56 -18.31
CA ASP A 499 27.27 19.33 -17.64
C ASP A 499 27.84 19.29 -16.21
N ILE A 500 27.16 18.66 -15.25
CA ILE A 500 27.75 18.42 -13.92
C ILE A 500 28.60 17.16 -13.92
N TYR A 501 29.84 17.26 -13.45
CA TYR A 501 30.75 16.15 -13.26
C TYR A 501 31.21 16.04 -11.80
N LEU A 502 31.58 14.83 -11.40
CA LEU A 502 32.15 14.55 -10.09
C LEU A 502 33.25 13.49 -10.11
N HIS A 503 34.13 13.53 -9.12
CA HIS A 503 35.16 12.53 -8.91
C HIS A 503 35.52 12.34 -7.43
N ARG A 504 35.92 11.12 -7.05
CA ARG A 504 36.52 10.81 -5.74
C ARG A 504 38.03 10.88 -5.85
N VAL A 505 38.71 11.59 -4.95
CA VAL A 505 40.16 11.82 -4.98
C VAL A 505 40.83 11.56 -3.64
N ASP A 506 42.09 11.13 -3.68
CA ASP A 506 42.92 10.93 -2.50
C ASP A 506 43.52 12.24 -1.96
N THR A 507 44.33 12.14 -0.90
CA THR A 507 45.01 13.29 -0.25
C THR A 507 45.95 14.10 -1.13
N VAL A 508 46.36 13.58 -2.29
CA VAL A 508 47.22 14.29 -3.25
C VAL A 508 46.48 14.66 -4.54
N GLY A 509 45.15 14.48 -4.57
CA GLY A 509 44.30 14.79 -5.72
C GLY A 509 44.32 13.73 -6.83
N SER A 510 44.81 12.52 -6.55
CA SER A 510 44.72 11.41 -7.52
C SER A 510 43.30 10.85 -7.54
N GLY A 511 42.76 10.65 -8.75
CA GLY A 511 41.47 10.03 -8.95
C GLY A 511 41.38 8.59 -8.45
N LEU A 512 40.34 8.29 -7.67
CA LEU A 512 40.05 6.97 -7.10
C LEU A 512 39.01 6.19 -7.92
N TRP A 513 38.26 6.86 -8.79
CA TRP A 513 37.40 6.19 -9.78
C TRP A 513 38.09 6.07 -11.15
N GLY A 514 37.56 5.19 -12.01
CA GLY A 514 38.16 4.95 -13.33
C GLY A 514 38.07 6.14 -14.30
N ASN A 515 37.03 6.97 -14.19
CA ASN A 515 36.82 8.21 -14.95
C ASN A 515 36.02 9.20 -14.09
N ASN A 516 35.98 10.47 -14.49
CA ASN A 516 35.00 11.43 -13.98
C ASN A 516 33.59 10.93 -14.29
N GLN A 517 32.70 11.02 -13.31
CA GLN A 517 31.31 10.63 -13.46
C GLN A 517 30.52 11.86 -13.86
N ARG A 518 29.58 11.69 -14.80
CA ARG A 518 28.60 12.73 -15.13
C ARG A 518 27.38 12.54 -14.23
N ALA A 519 26.82 13.63 -13.73
CA ALA A 519 25.75 13.57 -12.74
C ALA A 519 24.42 13.06 -13.35
N HIS A 520 24.00 13.63 -14.48
CA HIS A 520 22.79 13.19 -15.16
C HIS A 520 23.00 11.84 -15.86
N VAL A 521 21.97 11.00 -15.82
CA VAL A 521 21.96 9.68 -16.46
C VAL A 521 20.93 9.57 -17.58
N ASP A 522 20.03 10.54 -17.69
CA ASP A 522 19.03 10.62 -18.75
C ASP A 522 19.62 11.10 -20.09
N ALA A 523 19.26 10.42 -21.17
CA ALA A 523 19.61 10.82 -22.53
C ALA A 523 18.91 12.10 -22.98
N ALA A 524 17.75 12.45 -22.39
CA ALA A 524 17.02 13.68 -22.70
C ALA A 524 17.80 14.94 -22.28
N ALA A 525 18.69 14.84 -21.29
CA ALA A 525 19.55 15.93 -20.84
C ALA A 525 20.70 16.25 -21.81
N THR A 526 20.93 15.42 -22.83
CA THR A 526 22.02 15.62 -23.78
C THR A 526 21.78 16.86 -24.65
N GLY A 527 22.62 17.89 -24.49
CA GLY A 527 22.51 19.15 -25.23
C GLY A 527 21.68 20.22 -24.52
N SER A 528 21.46 20.06 -23.21
CA SER A 528 20.90 21.07 -22.30
C SER A 528 21.95 21.45 -21.26
N THR A 529 21.81 22.63 -20.65
CA THR A 529 22.75 23.15 -19.66
C THR A 529 22.35 22.65 -18.27
N GLN A 530 23.34 22.23 -17.48
CA GLN A 530 23.22 21.96 -16.05
C GLN A 530 24.20 22.81 -15.24
N THR A 531 23.69 23.50 -14.22
CA THR A 531 24.47 24.45 -13.39
C THR A 531 24.18 24.28 -11.90
N ASP A 532 24.89 25.05 -11.07
CA ASP A 532 24.60 25.23 -9.65
C ASP A 532 24.62 23.92 -8.85
N ALA A 533 25.64 23.10 -9.13
CA ALA A 533 25.81 21.81 -8.47
C ALA A 533 26.07 21.98 -6.97
N GLN A 534 25.37 21.18 -6.17
CA GLN A 534 25.56 21.05 -4.74
C GLN A 534 25.90 19.63 -4.37
N LEU A 535 26.90 19.44 -3.51
CA LEU A 535 27.46 18.14 -3.16
C LEU A 535 27.37 17.92 -1.64
N LEU A 536 26.89 16.75 -1.24
CA LEU A 536 26.97 16.26 0.15
C LEU A 536 27.39 14.79 0.20
N VAL A 537 27.69 14.30 1.40
CA VAL A 537 28.03 12.89 1.65
C VAL A 537 27.09 12.34 2.73
N LEU A 538 26.38 11.25 2.42
CA LEU A 538 25.48 10.55 3.34
C LEU A 538 26.25 9.77 4.41
N GLY A 539 25.57 9.29 5.46
CA GLY A 539 26.17 8.47 6.51
C GLY A 539 26.74 7.13 6.00
N SER A 540 26.29 6.68 4.82
CA SER A 540 26.88 5.53 4.11
C SER A 540 28.23 5.83 3.43
N GLY A 541 28.63 7.10 3.34
CA GLY A 541 29.78 7.56 2.56
C GLY A 541 29.48 7.84 1.09
N ASP A 542 28.25 7.63 0.63
CA ASP A 542 27.88 7.87 -0.77
C ASP A 542 27.69 9.37 -1.03
N PRO A 543 28.26 9.92 -2.11
CA PRO A 543 28.01 11.30 -2.50
C PRO A 543 26.65 11.46 -3.18
N VAL A 544 25.99 12.58 -2.89
CA VAL A 544 24.75 13.01 -3.53
C VAL A 544 25.00 14.38 -4.16
N VAL A 545 24.53 14.55 -5.39
CA VAL A 545 24.61 15.81 -6.13
C VAL A 545 23.21 16.28 -6.49
N ALA A 546 22.90 17.55 -6.19
CA ALA A 546 21.74 18.26 -6.73
C ALA A 546 22.19 19.32 -7.72
N TRP A 547 21.40 19.62 -8.75
CA TRP A 547 21.73 20.63 -9.75
C TRP A 547 20.49 21.22 -10.42
N HIS A 548 20.66 22.39 -11.03
CA HIS A 548 19.69 23.02 -11.91
C HIS A 548 19.86 22.51 -13.35
N ASP A 549 18.77 22.21 -14.05
CA ASP A 549 18.78 21.53 -15.34
C ASP A 549 17.76 22.10 -16.34
N ASP A 550 18.24 22.56 -17.50
CA ASP A 550 17.43 23.18 -18.55
C ASP A 550 16.78 22.18 -19.55
N ARG A 551 16.81 20.87 -19.28
CA ARG A 551 16.31 19.86 -20.25
C ARG A 551 14.84 20.00 -20.66
N ASN A 552 14.03 20.76 -19.90
CA ASN A 552 12.60 20.93 -20.11
C ASN A 552 12.17 22.38 -20.47
N ASP A 553 13.06 23.15 -21.11
CA ASP A 553 12.92 24.57 -21.50
C ASP A 553 12.91 25.56 -20.32
N ALA A 554 12.12 25.28 -19.27
CA ALA A 554 12.23 25.96 -17.98
C ALA A 554 13.07 25.08 -17.05
N GLY A 555 14.05 25.70 -16.38
CA GLY A 555 14.98 25.01 -15.50
C GLY A 555 14.26 24.30 -14.35
N ASP A 556 14.62 23.05 -14.09
CA ASP A 556 14.13 22.27 -12.94
C ASP A 556 15.29 21.84 -12.04
N ILE A 557 15.00 21.39 -10.82
CA ILE A 557 16.01 20.82 -9.91
C ILE A 557 16.05 19.29 -10.01
N TYR A 558 17.24 18.71 -10.14
CA TYR A 558 17.45 17.26 -10.14
C TYR A 558 18.46 16.82 -9.09
N LEU A 559 18.37 15.55 -8.70
CA LEU A 559 19.23 14.94 -7.68
C LEU A 559 19.66 13.51 -8.07
N GLN A 560 20.93 13.16 -7.81
CA GLN A 560 21.48 11.82 -8.05
C GLN A 560 22.43 11.39 -6.92
N ARG A 561 22.39 10.11 -6.56
CA ARG A 561 23.30 9.48 -5.59
C ARG A 561 24.28 8.57 -6.33
N PHE A 562 25.54 8.51 -5.89
CA PHE A 562 26.56 7.63 -6.48
C PHE A 562 27.14 6.67 -5.45
N GLU A 563 27.46 5.45 -5.87
CA GLU A 563 28.16 4.50 -5.01
C GLU A 563 29.61 4.96 -4.76
N LYS A 564 30.00 5.04 -3.48
CA LYS A 564 31.34 5.44 -3.06
C LYS A 564 32.49 4.69 -3.76
N GLU A 565 32.36 3.38 -3.93
CA GLU A 565 33.46 2.54 -4.43
C GLU A 565 33.60 2.55 -5.95
N THR A 566 32.49 2.68 -6.69
CA THR A 566 32.48 2.53 -8.14
C THR A 566 32.22 3.84 -8.89
N GLY A 567 31.60 4.82 -8.23
CA GLY A 567 31.06 6.01 -8.85
C GLY A 567 29.82 5.73 -9.71
N ALA A 568 29.21 4.55 -9.60
CA ALA A 568 28.00 4.22 -10.35
C ALA A 568 26.79 4.98 -9.78
N PRO A 569 25.87 5.47 -10.63
CA PRO A 569 24.64 6.08 -10.17
C PRO A 569 23.75 5.04 -9.48
N VAL A 570 23.18 5.41 -8.34
CA VAL A 570 22.31 4.56 -7.52
C VAL A 570 20.86 4.67 -7.98
N TYR A 571 20.37 5.87 -8.27
CA TYR A 571 19.04 6.04 -8.83
C TYR A 571 19.08 5.71 -10.32
N GLY A 572 18.17 4.83 -10.75
CA GLY A 572 18.14 4.35 -12.14
C GLY A 572 17.95 5.48 -13.17
N VAL A 573 17.20 6.52 -12.77
CA VAL A 573 17.19 7.85 -13.38
C VAL A 573 17.37 8.86 -12.26
N ASP A 574 17.95 10.02 -12.56
CA ASP A 574 18.01 11.15 -11.63
C ASP A 574 16.60 11.62 -11.23
N VAL A 575 16.48 12.08 -9.99
CA VAL A 575 15.21 12.40 -9.33
C VAL A 575 14.87 13.86 -9.60
N LEU A 576 13.71 14.12 -10.21
CA LEU A 576 13.15 15.47 -10.31
C LEU A 576 12.69 15.92 -8.92
N ILE A 577 13.04 17.15 -8.53
CA ILE A 577 12.73 17.73 -7.23
C ILE A 577 11.63 18.77 -7.37
N GLY A 578 10.65 18.71 -6.47
CA GLY A 578 9.56 19.68 -6.38
C GLY A 578 8.36 19.35 -7.27
N HIS A 579 7.30 20.14 -7.10
CA HIS A 579 5.99 19.89 -7.72
C HIS A 579 5.46 21.09 -8.50
N ALA A 580 6.36 21.94 -8.99
CA ALA A 580 5.98 23.15 -9.69
C ALA A 580 5.21 22.84 -10.99
N PRO A 581 4.27 23.71 -11.40
CA PRO A 581 3.61 23.60 -12.70
C PRO A 581 4.62 23.72 -13.85
N ALA A 582 4.39 23.00 -14.95
CA ALA A 582 5.27 23.09 -16.12
C ALA A 582 5.43 24.53 -16.65
N GLY A 583 6.67 24.93 -16.92
CA GLY A 583 7.03 26.24 -17.46
C GLY A 583 7.41 27.30 -16.42
N THR A 584 7.53 26.92 -15.15
CA THR A 584 8.15 27.71 -14.07
C THR A 584 9.64 27.42 -14.00
N THR A 585 10.45 28.43 -13.68
CA THR A 585 11.89 28.30 -13.51
C THR A 585 12.22 27.97 -12.06
N GLN A 586 13.04 26.95 -11.88
CA GLN A 586 13.58 26.52 -10.61
C GLN A 586 15.10 26.52 -10.69
N SER A 587 15.80 27.10 -9.71
CA SER A 587 17.26 27.26 -9.79
C SER A 587 17.90 27.35 -8.41
N GLN A 588 19.24 27.40 -8.38
CA GLN A 588 20.04 27.61 -7.15
C GLN A 588 19.67 26.62 -6.03
N PRO A 589 19.79 25.30 -6.25
CA PRO A 589 19.53 24.35 -5.19
C PRO A 589 20.59 24.48 -4.08
N ALA A 590 20.22 24.05 -2.88
CA ALA A 590 21.09 23.73 -1.75
C ALA A 590 20.59 22.46 -1.06
N ILE A 591 21.51 21.65 -0.51
CA ILE A 591 21.19 20.35 0.07
C ILE A 591 21.89 20.11 1.41
N ALA A 592 21.17 19.46 2.32
CA ALA A 592 21.70 18.95 3.59
C ALA A 592 21.11 17.58 3.90
N ALA A 593 21.83 16.78 4.69
CA ALA A 593 21.39 15.44 5.09
C ALA A 593 21.13 15.36 6.59
N LEU A 594 20.08 14.63 6.96
CA LEU A 594 19.79 14.23 8.33
C LEU A 594 20.61 12.98 8.70
N SER A 595 20.72 12.70 9.99
CA SER A 595 21.45 11.53 10.52
C SER A 595 20.91 10.17 10.05
N ASP A 596 19.70 10.13 9.48
CA ASP A 596 19.04 8.94 8.96
C ASP A 596 19.03 8.87 7.42
N ASP A 597 19.93 9.63 6.77
CA ASP A 597 20.11 9.73 5.31
C ASP A 597 18.91 10.32 4.55
N ARG A 598 17.94 10.94 5.24
CA ARG A 598 16.99 11.84 4.57
C ARG A 598 17.71 13.11 4.11
N ILE A 599 17.33 13.60 2.95
CA ILE A 599 17.96 14.74 2.28
C ILE A 599 16.94 15.87 2.21
N VAL A 600 17.29 17.03 2.75
CA VAL A 600 16.57 18.27 2.50
C VAL A 600 17.15 18.92 1.26
N VAL A 601 16.26 19.34 0.37
CA VAL A 601 16.60 20.15 -0.80
C VAL A 601 15.85 21.47 -0.68
N THR A 602 16.54 22.60 -0.84
CA THR A 602 15.92 23.92 -0.96
C THR A 602 16.35 24.57 -2.28
N TRP A 603 15.50 25.40 -2.88
CA TRP A 603 15.75 26.03 -4.18
C TRP A 603 14.91 27.31 -4.35
N ILE A 604 15.24 28.09 -5.39
CA ILE A 604 14.43 29.22 -5.86
C ILE A 604 13.40 28.75 -6.88
N ASP A 605 12.16 29.20 -6.77
CA ASP A 605 11.05 28.83 -7.64
C ASP A 605 10.18 30.04 -8.01
N ASP A 606 9.94 30.27 -9.31
CA ASP A 606 9.18 31.43 -9.79
C ASP A 606 7.66 31.17 -9.99
N ARG A 607 7.12 30.06 -9.47
CA ARG A 607 5.73 29.63 -9.73
C ARG A 607 4.64 30.64 -9.38
N ASN A 608 4.93 31.61 -8.51
CA ASN A 608 4.00 32.66 -8.10
C ASN A 608 4.16 33.98 -8.88
N GLY A 609 5.13 34.06 -9.80
CA GLY A 609 5.44 35.24 -10.60
C GLY A 609 6.68 36.00 -10.15
N ASP A 610 7.18 35.66 -8.97
CA ASP A 610 8.39 36.16 -8.31
C ASP A 610 9.18 34.95 -7.74
N PRO A 611 10.53 35.02 -7.70
CA PRO A 611 11.35 33.91 -7.23
C PRO A 611 11.30 33.79 -5.71
N ASP A 612 10.70 32.69 -5.24
CA ASP A 612 10.48 32.33 -3.84
C ASP A 612 11.39 31.17 -3.40
N VAL A 613 11.68 31.05 -2.11
CA VAL A 613 12.42 29.90 -1.55
C VAL A 613 11.48 28.76 -1.23
N TYR A 614 11.70 27.60 -1.85
CA TYR A 614 10.99 26.36 -1.58
C TYR A 614 11.91 25.29 -0.99
N ALA A 615 11.33 24.31 -0.31
CA ALA A 615 12.06 23.15 0.18
C ALA A 615 11.23 21.87 0.12
N THR A 616 11.90 20.74 -0.09
CA THR A 616 11.33 19.40 0.08
C THR A 616 12.28 18.50 0.86
N MET A 617 11.78 17.34 1.26
CA MET A 617 12.58 16.29 1.87
C MET A 617 12.40 15.00 1.08
N ILE A 618 13.53 14.32 0.81
CA ILE A 618 13.63 13.08 0.04
C ILE A 618 14.28 12.02 0.93
N ASN A 619 13.80 10.77 0.87
CA ASN A 619 14.43 9.65 1.55
C ASN A 619 15.75 9.28 0.85
N GLY A 620 16.70 8.65 1.56
CA GLY A 620 18.00 8.27 0.99
C GLY A 620 17.94 7.27 -0.19
N ASP A 621 16.76 6.70 -0.49
CA ASP A 621 16.49 5.86 -1.66
C ASP A 621 15.94 6.63 -2.89
N GLY A 622 15.81 7.96 -2.78
CA GLY A 622 15.33 8.84 -3.83
C GLY A 622 13.81 9.00 -3.88
N THR A 623 13.05 8.38 -2.96
CA THR A 623 11.59 8.57 -2.86
C THR A 623 11.23 9.81 -2.06
N GLU A 624 10.13 10.46 -2.39
CA GLU A 624 9.64 11.64 -1.67
C GLU A 624 9.35 11.30 -0.19
N HIS A 625 9.81 12.17 0.72
CA HIS A 625 9.47 12.10 2.14
C HIS A 625 8.32 13.05 2.48
N TRP A 626 8.31 14.24 1.88
CA TRP A 626 7.15 15.12 1.87
C TRP A 626 6.39 14.95 0.56
N ASP A 627 5.09 14.67 0.65
CA ASP A 627 4.22 14.50 -0.51
C ASP A 627 4.14 15.76 -1.39
N HIS A 628 4.49 16.93 -0.83
CA HIS A 628 4.60 18.21 -1.54
C HIS A 628 5.72 19.08 -0.95
N ASP A 629 6.30 19.92 -1.79
CA ASP A 629 7.24 20.95 -1.39
C ASP A 629 6.59 22.11 -0.60
N LYS A 630 7.39 22.79 0.21
CA LYS A 630 6.95 23.82 1.16
C LYS A 630 7.57 25.17 0.81
N LEU A 631 6.76 26.23 0.83
CA LEU A 631 7.23 27.62 0.75
C LEU A 631 7.92 28.00 2.08
N VAL A 632 9.21 28.32 1.97
CA VAL A 632 10.10 28.73 3.08
C VAL A 632 10.01 30.24 3.31
N SER A 633 10.22 31.05 2.26
CA SER A 633 10.12 32.51 2.32
C SER A 633 8.66 32.96 2.35
N ARG A 634 8.23 33.60 3.44
CA ARG A 634 6.84 34.05 3.66
C ARG A 634 6.75 35.57 3.63
N ASP A 635 7.31 36.17 2.59
CA ASP A 635 7.16 37.60 2.39
C ASP A 635 5.73 37.89 1.89
N ALA A 636 5.15 39.00 2.36
CA ALA A 636 3.83 39.44 1.91
C ALA A 636 3.93 40.46 0.76
N SER A 637 5.15 40.80 0.35
CA SER A 637 5.48 41.87 -0.59
C SER A 637 5.52 41.40 -2.04
N GLY A 638 5.76 40.11 -2.28
CA GLY A 638 6.08 39.56 -3.59
C GLY A 638 7.44 40.04 -4.08
N ALA A 639 8.43 40.05 -3.17
CA ALA A 639 9.79 40.50 -3.42
C ALA A 639 10.68 39.32 -3.80
N ASP A 640 11.68 39.55 -4.64
CA ASP A 640 12.56 38.48 -5.09
C ASP A 640 13.43 37.94 -3.93
N GLN A 641 13.56 36.62 -3.85
CA GLN A 641 14.57 35.92 -3.05
C GLN A 641 15.62 35.24 -3.94
N ALA A 642 16.81 35.03 -3.39
CA ALA A 642 17.93 34.43 -4.10
C ALA A 642 18.89 33.68 -3.18
N ASN A 643 19.70 32.81 -3.77
CA ASN A 643 20.83 32.13 -3.12
C ASN A 643 20.46 31.42 -1.81
N PRO A 644 19.50 30.48 -1.82
CA PRO A 644 19.13 29.77 -0.61
C PRO A 644 20.26 28.81 -0.19
N ASP A 645 20.41 28.62 1.11
CA ASP A 645 21.29 27.61 1.70
C ASP A 645 20.56 26.88 2.84
N VAL A 646 21.03 25.67 3.18
CA VAL A 646 20.39 24.81 4.17
C VAL A 646 21.41 24.03 4.99
N VAL A 647 21.18 23.95 6.30
CA VAL A 647 21.92 23.09 7.22
C VAL A 647 20.97 22.36 8.16
N VAL A 648 21.39 21.20 8.67
CA VAL A 648 20.63 20.42 9.66
C VAL A 648 21.40 20.46 10.98
N LEU A 649 20.69 20.74 12.07
CA LEU A 649 21.24 20.76 13.42
C LEU A 649 21.44 19.33 13.95
N ASP A 650 22.47 19.14 14.77
CA ASP A 650 22.69 17.90 15.53
C ASP A 650 22.08 18.00 16.95
N ASP A 651 20.84 18.51 17.00
CA ASP A 651 20.05 18.72 18.23
C ASP A 651 19.28 17.45 18.68
N GLY A 652 19.38 16.38 17.89
CA GLY A 652 18.63 15.13 18.07
C GLY A 652 17.13 15.24 17.72
N LEU A 653 16.67 16.41 17.25
CA LEU A 653 15.32 16.66 16.75
C LEU A 653 15.29 16.75 15.22
N GLY A 654 16.44 16.91 14.56
CA GLY A 654 16.54 17.03 13.11
C GLY A 654 16.08 18.39 12.60
N THR A 655 16.27 19.44 13.40
CA THR A 655 15.90 20.80 13.00
C THR A 655 16.69 21.24 11.78
N VAL A 656 15.98 21.76 10.79
CA VAL A 656 16.52 22.28 9.54
C VAL A 656 16.55 23.81 9.61
N VAL A 657 17.67 24.40 9.23
CA VAL A 657 17.85 25.87 9.15
C VAL A 657 18.05 26.23 7.68
N PHE A 658 17.28 27.21 7.22
CA PHE A 658 17.35 27.78 5.87
C PHE A 658 17.85 29.21 5.96
N SER A 659 18.62 29.65 4.97
CA SER A 659 18.96 31.07 4.76
C SER A 659 18.80 31.47 3.31
N TRP A 660 18.55 32.74 3.03
CA TRP A 660 18.46 33.26 1.67
C TRP A 660 18.70 34.78 1.67
N ALA A 661 19.03 35.34 0.50
CA ALA A 661 19.01 36.78 0.26
C ALA A 661 17.58 37.21 -0.11
N ASP A 662 17.09 38.31 0.44
CA ASP A 662 15.68 38.73 0.34
C ASP A 662 15.55 40.24 0.09
N GLN A 663 14.77 40.63 -0.92
CA GLN A 663 14.61 42.04 -1.32
C GLN A 663 13.40 42.75 -0.66
N ARG A 664 12.71 42.15 0.32
CA ARG A 664 11.44 42.68 0.86
C ARG A 664 11.51 44.09 1.44
N ASN A 665 12.71 44.56 1.81
CA ASN A 665 12.92 45.90 2.37
C ASN A 665 13.39 46.95 1.34
N GLY A 666 13.59 46.56 0.07
CA GLY A 666 14.05 47.42 -1.02
C GLY A 666 15.54 47.30 -1.35
N ASP A 667 16.24 46.49 -0.58
CA ASP A 667 17.64 46.08 -0.64
C ASP A 667 17.71 44.60 -0.26
N TRP A 668 18.77 43.91 -0.71
CA TRP A 668 18.96 42.49 -0.40
C TRP A 668 19.50 42.33 1.01
N ASP A 669 18.73 41.70 1.91
CA ASP A 669 19.16 41.34 3.27
C ASP A 669 19.27 39.80 3.38
N ILE A 670 20.07 39.30 4.32
CA ILE A 670 20.13 37.85 4.59
C ILE A 670 19.06 37.49 5.62
N TYR A 671 18.11 36.66 5.23
CA TYR A 671 17.09 36.11 6.10
C TYR A 671 17.34 34.64 6.41
N ALA A 672 16.78 34.18 7.52
CA ALA A 672 16.78 32.78 7.89
C ALA A 672 15.47 32.36 8.55
N ALA A 673 15.18 31.06 8.48
CA ALA A 673 14.06 30.41 9.16
C ALA A 673 14.44 28.98 9.55
N THR A 674 13.78 28.44 10.58
CA THR A 674 13.94 27.03 10.97
C THR A 674 12.67 26.24 10.72
N LEU A 675 12.84 24.93 10.50
CA LEU A 675 11.77 23.94 10.46
C LEU A 675 12.23 22.73 11.27
N ASP A 676 11.51 22.39 12.33
CA ASP A 676 11.70 21.11 13.02
C ASP A 676 11.14 19.95 12.19
N ASP A 677 11.76 18.78 12.28
CA ASP A 677 11.41 17.57 11.50
C ASP A 677 9.94 17.12 11.66
N ASN A 678 9.26 17.60 12.71
CA ASN A 678 7.83 17.34 12.96
C ASN A 678 6.93 18.60 12.94
N GLY A 679 7.47 19.81 12.77
CA GLY A 679 6.69 21.03 12.93
C GLY A 679 6.31 21.28 14.39
N THR A 680 6.50 22.49 14.91
CA THR A 680 5.56 22.98 15.92
C THR A 680 4.21 23.09 15.23
N LEU A 681 3.37 22.08 15.43
CA LEU A 681 2.08 21.96 14.77
C LEU A 681 1.08 22.95 15.37
N VAL A 682 0.64 23.92 14.57
CA VAL A 682 -0.42 24.86 14.97
C VAL A 682 -1.76 24.34 14.47
N ALA A 683 -2.78 24.33 15.32
CA ALA A 683 -4.12 23.92 14.93
C ALA A 683 -4.68 24.84 13.84
N VAL A 684 -5.15 24.23 12.75
CA VAL A 684 -5.82 24.94 11.65
C VAL A 684 -7.34 24.85 11.88
N PRO A 685 -8.03 25.98 12.12
CA PRO A 685 -9.44 25.96 12.48
C PRO A 685 -10.36 25.86 11.27
N ASN A 686 -11.56 25.29 11.46
CA ASN A 686 -12.67 25.34 10.49
C ASN A 686 -12.38 24.70 9.12
N VAL A 687 -11.61 23.61 9.08
CA VAL A 687 -11.24 22.94 7.84
C VAL A 687 -12.40 22.04 7.38
N PRO A 688 -12.96 22.25 6.17
CA PRO A 688 -13.95 21.35 5.58
C PRO A 688 -13.27 20.06 5.11
N VAL A 689 -13.83 18.90 5.50
CA VAL A 689 -13.28 17.58 5.15
C VAL A 689 -14.40 16.63 4.69
N ILE A 690 -14.17 15.88 3.62
CA ILE A 690 -15.02 14.76 3.24
C ILE A 690 -14.47 13.50 3.91
N VAL A 691 -15.31 12.81 4.68
CA VAL A 691 -14.95 11.52 5.30
C VAL A 691 -15.72 10.42 4.58
N ARG A 692 -14.99 9.43 4.06
CA ARG A 692 -15.52 8.36 3.20
C ARG A 692 -15.12 6.98 3.72
N GLY A 693 -16.08 6.07 3.87
CA GLY A 693 -15.82 4.65 4.16
C GLY A 693 -15.57 3.84 2.88
N SER A 694 -14.77 2.78 2.97
CA SER A 694 -14.48 1.91 1.82
C SER A 694 -15.66 1.01 1.40
N LYS A 695 -16.64 0.78 2.28
CA LYS A 695 -17.84 0.01 1.97
C LYS A 695 -18.75 0.75 0.98
N THR A 696 -19.29 0.01 0.01
CA THR A 696 -20.19 0.50 -1.04
C THR A 696 -21.58 -0.13 -0.92
N ILE A 697 -22.60 0.55 -1.45
CA ILE A 697 -24.00 0.06 -1.52
C ILE A 697 -24.44 -0.23 -2.96
N GLY A 698 -23.56 -0.05 -3.93
CA GLY A 698 -23.83 -0.24 -5.36
C GLY A 698 -22.87 0.51 -6.26
N SER A 699 -23.19 0.58 -7.55
CA SER A 699 -22.38 1.31 -8.55
C SER A 699 -23.23 1.98 -9.63
N TYR A 700 -22.67 3.00 -10.27
CA TYR A 700 -23.29 3.66 -11.42
C TYR A 700 -23.12 2.85 -12.73
N PRO A 701 -24.09 2.88 -13.67
CA PRO A 701 -24.04 2.11 -14.91
C PRO A 701 -23.02 2.70 -15.88
N ASN A 702 -22.44 1.85 -16.72
CA ASN A 702 -21.54 2.28 -17.80
C ASN A 702 -22.26 3.18 -18.82
N GLY A 703 -21.73 4.38 -19.08
CA GLY A 703 -22.24 5.37 -20.03
C GLY A 703 -23.31 6.32 -19.50
N ALA A 704 -23.64 6.29 -18.21
CA ALA A 704 -24.53 7.26 -17.55
C ALA A 704 -23.69 8.33 -16.83
N PRO A 705 -24.11 9.61 -16.73
CA PRO A 705 -23.50 10.58 -15.82
C PRO A 705 -23.93 10.28 -14.37
N PRO A 706 -23.03 10.36 -13.34
CA PRO A 706 -21.59 10.71 -13.36
C PRO A 706 -20.71 9.57 -13.92
N PRO A 707 -19.41 9.81 -14.26
CA PRO A 707 -18.56 8.89 -15.03
C PRO A 707 -18.59 7.39 -14.65
N ASP A 708 -18.29 6.55 -15.64
CA ASP A 708 -18.57 5.11 -15.68
C ASP A 708 -18.13 4.30 -14.46
N ASN A 709 -19.02 3.42 -13.96
CA ASN A 709 -18.74 2.40 -12.94
C ASN A 709 -18.18 2.92 -11.61
N LEU A 710 -18.48 4.18 -11.28
CA LEU A 710 -18.12 4.75 -10.00
C LEU A 710 -18.90 4.06 -8.84
N PRO A 711 -18.24 3.79 -7.71
CA PRO A 711 -18.88 3.23 -6.53
C PRO A 711 -19.84 4.23 -5.88
N ILE A 712 -20.92 3.74 -5.29
CA ILE A 712 -21.79 4.48 -4.39
C ILE A 712 -21.39 4.09 -2.97
N TYR A 713 -20.73 4.98 -2.24
CA TYR A 713 -20.24 4.71 -0.89
C TYR A 713 -21.39 4.63 0.13
N LYS A 714 -21.27 3.72 1.09
CA LYS A 714 -22.23 3.59 2.20
C LYS A 714 -22.17 4.79 3.14
N TYR A 715 -20.98 5.36 3.33
CA TYR A 715 -20.74 6.54 4.14
C TYR A 715 -19.83 7.50 3.37
N GLU A 716 -20.35 8.68 3.05
CA GLU A 716 -19.62 9.82 2.52
C GLU A 716 -20.31 11.08 3.01
N GLU A 717 -19.66 11.83 3.90
CA GLU A 717 -20.23 13.05 4.47
C GLU A 717 -19.20 14.18 4.50
N LEU A 718 -19.67 15.39 4.21
CA LEU A 718 -18.90 16.62 4.39
C LEU A 718 -19.04 17.08 5.84
N HIS A 719 -17.91 17.15 6.53
CA HIS A 719 -17.77 17.67 7.89
C HIS A 719 -16.93 18.94 7.90
N GLN A 720 -16.87 19.61 9.06
CA GLN A 720 -16.01 20.76 9.29
C GLN A 720 -15.40 20.67 10.69
N THR A 721 -14.07 20.85 10.81
CA THR A 721 -13.41 20.92 12.13
C THR A 721 -13.82 22.19 12.89
N ASP A 722 -13.65 22.19 14.21
CA ASP A 722 -14.01 23.31 15.07
C ASP A 722 -12.94 24.43 15.06
N ALA A 723 -13.12 25.43 15.94
CA ALA A 723 -12.20 26.56 16.08
C ALA A 723 -10.82 26.18 16.65
N ASN A 724 -10.66 24.95 17.15
CA ASN A 724 -9.39 24.38 17.61
C ASN A 724 -8.86 23.31 16.65
N GLY A 725 -9.43 23.23 15.44
CA GLY A 725 -9.07 22.23 14.44
C GLY A 725 -9.49 20.80 14.81
N GLN A 726 -10.48 20.61 15.69
CA GLN A 726 -10.91 19.28 16.14
C GLN A 726 -12.27 18.89 15.55
N LEU A 727 -12.46 17.61 15.23
CA LEU A 727 -13.75 17.03 14.89
C LEU A 727 -13.87 15.65 15.54
N THR A 728 -15.03 15.34 16.13
CA THR A 728 -15.31 13.98 16.64
C THR A 728 -16.57 13.46 15.98
N ILE A 729 -16.43 12.36 15.24
CA ILE A 729 -17.53 11.65 14.58
C ILE A 729 -17.78 10.36 15.37
N THR A 730 -18.95 10.27 16.00
CA THR A 730 -19.37 9.10 16.79
C THR A 730 -20.40 8.28 16.05
N GLY A 731 -20.47 6.98 16.32
CA GLY A 731 -21.50 6.11 15.74
C GLY A 731 -21.11 5.56 14.37
N LEU A 732 -19.84 5.63 14.01
CA LEU A 732 -19.32 5.09 12.74
C LEU A 732 -19.27 3.57 12.78
N GLU A 733 -19.49 2.96 11.62
CA GLU A 733 -19.26 1.54 11.41
C GLU A 733 -17.75 1.24 11.36
N TRP A 734 -17.33 0.01 11.65
CA TRP A 734 -15.95 -0.38 11.37
C TRP A 734 -15.76 -0.43 9.85
N ASP A 735 -14.72 0.23 9.38
CA ASP A 735 -14.38 0.33 7.97
C ASP A 735 -12.93 0.82 7.85
N THR A 736 -12.44 0.89 6.61
CA THR A 736 -11.29 1.74 6.30
C THR A 736 -11.84 3.09 5.84
N TYR A 737 -11.44 4.16 6.53
CA TYR A 737 -11.89 5.52 6.24
C TYR A 737 -10.78 6.31 5.56
N ASP A 738 -11.17 7.01 4.50
CA ASP A 738 -10.37 8.02 3.83
C ASP A 738 -10.90 9.42 4.19
N VAL A 739 -10.01 10.40 4.20
CA VAL A 739 -10.35 11.79 4.53
C VAL A 739 -9.72 12.74 3.52
N GLU A 740 -10.54 13.60 2.93
CA GLU A 740 -10.12 14.56 1.92
C GLU A 740 -10.39 15.99 2.41
N ALA A 741 -9.35 16.81 2.55
CA ALA A 741 -9.51 18.23 2.84
C ALA A 741 -10.07 18.97 1.60
N GLN A 742 -10.99 19.91 1.83
CA GLN A 742 -11.64 20.66 0.76
C GLN A 742 -11.08 22.09 0.67
N ALA A 743 -11.14 22.65 -0.54
CA ALA A 743 -10.67 24.01 -0.82
C ALA A 743 -11.23 25.04 0.19
N PRO A 744 -10.41 26.02 0.65
CA PRO A 744 -9.09 26.38 0.12
C PRO A 744 -7.93 25.51 0.63
N PHE A 745 -8.19 24.50 1.47
CA PHE A 745 -7.14 23.71 2.09
C PHE A 745 -6.78 22.49 1.24
N THR A 746 -5.51 22.10 1.30
CA THR A 746 -5.03 20.81 0.79
C THR A 746 -4.51 19.95 1.93
N LEU A 747 -4.73 18.63 1.85
CA LEU A 747 -4.18 17.68 2.81
C LEU A 747 -2.75 17.32 2.37
N ASN A 748 -1.76 17.63 3.20
CA ASN A 748 -0.35 17.37 2.93
C ASN A 748 0.10 16.01 3.50
N GLN A 749 -0.36 15.68 4.71
CA GLN A 749 -0.01 14.43 5.39
C GLN A 749 -1.10 14.04 6.39
N SER A 750 -1.18 12.76 6.75
CA SER A 750 -1.98 12.30 7.88
C SER A 750 -1.20 11.36 8.79
N THR A 751 -1.51 11.40 10.10
CA THR A 751 -0.99 10.46 11.10
C THR A 751 -2.15 9.88 11.91
N PRO A 752 -2.42 8.56 11.82
CA PRO A 752 -1.78 7.60 10.90
C PRO A 752 -2.10 7.91 9.43
N ALA A 753 -1.33 7.32 8.51
CA ALA A 753 -1.56 7.47 7.09
C ALA A 753 -2.96 6.99 6.67
N LEU A 754 -3.62 7.76 5.82
CA LEU A 754 -4.90 7.44 5.22
C LEU A 754 -4.73 6.61 3.94
N PRO A 755 -5.69 5.74 3.61
CA PRO A 755 -6.91 5.45 4.36
C PRO A 755 -6.64 4.58 5.60
N ALA A 756 -7.28 4.92 6.73
CA ALA A 756 -6.99 4.32 8.03
C ALA A 756 -8.10 3.37 8.50
N SER A 757 -7.72 2.26 9.14
CA SER A 757 -8.66 1.25 9.63
C SER A 757 -9.28 1.65 10.98
N LEU A 758 -10.59 1.74 11.03
CA LEU A 758 -11.38 1.93 12.24
C LEU A 758 -11.96 0.58 12.68
N LEU A 759 -11.46 0.03 13.79
CA LEU A 759 -11.94 -1.24 14.35
C LEU A 759 -13.28 -1.08 15.07
N PRO A 760 -14.09 -2.14 15.26
CA PRO A 760 -15.32 -2.08 16.06
C PRO A 760 -15.06 -1.68 17.52
N ASN A 761 -16.03 -0.98 18.14
CA ASN A 761 -15.96 -0.51 19.53
C ASN A 761 -14.63 0.20 19.89
N SER A 762 -14.09 1.00 18.97
CA SER A 762 -12.79 1.64 19.13
C SER A 762 -12.87 3.16 18.94
N SER A 763 -11.77 3.82 19.25
CA SER A 763 -11.55 5.22 18.92
C SER A 763 -10.27 5.32 18.12
N LEU A 764 -10.33 6.03 16.99
CA LEU A 764 -9.18 6.34 16.16
C LEU A 764 -9.00 7.85 16.14
N ASP A 765 -7.80 8.30 16.49
CA ASP A 765 -7.41 9.70 16.35
C ASP A 765 -6.54 9.83 15.08
N VAL A 766 -6.92 10.76 14.20
CA VAL A 766 -6.20 11.06 12.95
C VAL A 766 -5.84 12.53 12.93
N GLN A 767 -4.54 12.81 12.88
CA GLN A 767 -4.03 14.14 12.67
C GLN A 767 -3.87 14.40 11.17
N LEU A 768 -4.39 15.53 10.69
CA LEU A 768 -4.37 15.97 9.30
C LEU A 768 -3.49 17.21 9.20
N ASN A 769 -2.35 17.11 8.54
CA ASN A 769 -1.50 18.25 8.23
C ASN A 769 -2.05 18.91 6.95
N VAL A 770 -2.54 20.14 7.07
CA VAL A 770 -3.23 20.88 6.00
C VAL A 770 -2.57 22.23 5.76
N GLN A 771 -2.65 22.73 4.53
CA GLN A 771 -2.09 24.01 4.10
C GLN A 771 -3.15 24.94 3.54
#